data_AF-A0A952LGS2-F1
#
_entry.id   AF-A0A952LGS2-F1
#
_cell.length_a   1.000
_cell.length_b   1.000
_cell.length_c   1.000
_cell.angle_alpha   90.00
_cell.angle_beta   90.00
_cell.angle_gamma   90.00
#
_symmetry.space_group_name_H-M   'P 1'
#
loop_
_entity.id
_entity.type
_entity.pdbx_description
1 polymer ?
#
loop_
_entity_poly.entity_id
_entity_poly.type
_entity_poly.pdbx_seq_one_letter_code
_entity_poly.pdbx_strand_id
1 'polypeptide(L)'
;MSYLANWIAGGVLTLGAGTESGLDAEQVLLTTPVAIELCEGLSEDQAFDIPLTLHAQSGGVRLTEINSFHLHKPGVVPVAGGVIEMIGWPESPQPGQPVVVVDLMRAQNTSPMVRARLTLIDVHGQHEQWWFGADCDVQRHHRMLRHNADSIAIAAYAPNGSIDQVLLLNPPVPVGRASVADSQTPTIKVAMVDAGVNYLLPQIASRLARKDNGSLAGYDFWDMDEQPFDAHPARSPFYVQRHGTATASVLLREAEFVELVPYRYPRGNMQRMRDLLEHANRLGVRLMGLPLGGGQRDAWEVFEQAAADYPDILFVASAGNNARNIDQQPVYPASLKMHNLVVVTSVDDFGRPADGVNWGFDSVDYMLPAEFQTVLQFSGDTQVASGSSYAVPRFLALAAKILQRNPEQSTDELLKAIERRFADGRGIKYVNKGYIADPLAITLPEIPMVDEYEWIADEFPQPAGVDLLRVPLDALVLDDDWEDERVDRALQQAAGILSHCGFVLNPVSVKRVAAPDYLKDLSGNASRTLMEVLRRTGQNRRLTLVFARDTTMATQFDGEAFGRANTRNRPWLQDSVWLTNVVTDEGLALAHEMFHVLANSGDHVDNPKNLMSEHTSGDNTALFPGQCRLAREKAQSNSLAN
;
A
#
# COMPACT_ATOMS: atom_id res chain seq x y z
N MET A 1 -3.64 -51.74 28.82
CA MET A 1 -2.40 -52.26 29.44
C MET A 1 -1.52 -51.05 29.73
N SER A 2 -1.72 -50.39 30.88
CA SER A 2 -0.81 -50.42 32.07
C SER A 2 0.58 -49.83 31.73
N TYR A 3 0.99 -48.67 32.27
CA TYR A 3 1.37 -48.51 33.69
C TYR A 3 1.24 -47.09 34.25
N LEU A 4 1.23 -47.06 35.59
CA LEU A 4 1.17 -45.94 36.52
C LEU A 4 2.34 -44.94 36.43
N ALA A 5 1.98 -43.71 36.78
CA ALA A 5 2.73 -42.66 37.48
C ALA A 5 4.16 -43.00 37.96
N ASN A 6 5.09 -42.11 37.62
CA ASN A 6 6.14 -41.72 38.56
C ASN A 6 5.95 -40.24 38.92
N TRP A 7 5.54 -40.03 40.16
CA TRP A 7 5.69 -38.78 40.88
C TRP A 7 7.19 -38.43 40.96
N ILE A 8 7.56 -37.22 40.55
CA ILE A 8 8.70 -36.52 41.11
C ILE A 8 8.17 -35.19 41.66
N ALA A 9 8.20 -35.09 42.98
CA ALA A 9 8.00 -33.86 43.73
C ALA A 9 9.17 -32.91 43.42
N GLY A 10 8.87 -31.71 42.95
CA GLY A 10 9.85 -30.69 42.57
C GLY A 10 9.54 -30.16 41.17
N GLY A 11 8.80 -29.06 41.10
CA GLY A 11 8.33 -28.46 39.85
C GLY A 11 9.46 -27.88 38.99
N VAL A 12 10.04 -28.72 38.14
CA VAL A 12 10.87 -28.33 37.00
C VAL A 12 10.33 -29.10 35.78
N LEU A 13 9.97 -28.37 34.73
CA LEU A 13 9.43 -28.94 33.49
C LEU A 13 10.55 -28.98 32.45
N THR A 14 11.11 -30.17 32.21
CA THR A 14 12.17 -30.39 31.20
C THR A 14 11.56 -31.14 30.03
N LEU A 15 11.52 -30.54 28.83
CA LEU A 15 10.96 -31.16 27.62
C LEU A 15 12.09 -31.67 26.71
N GLY A 16 12.15 -33.00 26.56
CA GLY A 16 13.13 -33.71 25.74
C GLY A 16 12.79 -33.74 24.25
N ALA A 17 13.83 -33.80 23.43
CA ALA A 17 13.78 -33.76 21.97
C ALA A 17 12.94 -34.89 21.35
N GLY A 18 11.93 -34.51 20.57
CA GLY A 18 11.14 -35.38 19.70
C GLY A 18 10.99 -34.77 18.31
N THR A 19 11.30 -35.57 17.29
CA THR A 19 11.29 -35.23 15.87
C THR A 19 9.89 -35.34 15.28
N GLU A 20 9.31 -34.24 14.80
CA GLU A 20 8.52 -34.15 13.55
C GLU A 20 8.01 -32.71 13.30
N SER A 21 7.64 -32.46 12.05
CA SER A 21 7.42 -31.19 11.36
C SER A 21 6.17 -30.40 11.74
N GLY A 22 6.27 -29.08 11.87
CA GLY A 22 5.14 -28.14 11.94
C GLY A 22 5.39 -26.98 12.90
N LEU A 23 5.02 -25.75 12.51
CA LEU A 23 5.06 -24.56 13.38
C LEU A 23 3.97 -24.67 14.45
N ASP A 24 4.30 -25.22 15.61
CA ASP A 24 3.46 -25.10 16.82
C ASP A 24 4.31 -24.47 17.94
N ALA A 25 3.94 -23.25 18.35
CA ALA A 25 4.43 -22.67 19.59
C ALA A 25 3.59 -23.24 20.74
N GLU A 26 4.21 -23.95 21.68
CA GLU A 26 3.55 -24.36 22.91
C GLU A 26 3.39 -23.14 23.83
N GLN A 27 2.14 -22.71 24.07
CA GLN A 27 1.83 -21.66 25.04
C GLN A 27 1.62 -22.27 26.42
N VAL A 28 2.39 -21.81 27.41
CA VAL A 28 2.25 -22.25 28.80
C VAL A 28 1.68 -21.11 29.64
N LEU A 29 0.48 -21.31 30.19
CA LEU A 29 -0.14 -20.37 31.14
C LEU A 29 0.29 -20.75 32.56
N LEU A 30 1.01 -19.86 33.25
CA LEU A 30 1.49 -20.12 34.61
C LEU A 30 0.48 -19.65 35.64
N THR A 31 -0.18 -20.58 36.33
CA THR A 31 -1.09 -20.30 37.47
C THR A 31 -0.46 -20.62 38.83
N THR A 32 0.81 -21.05 38.84
CA THR A 32 1.63 -21.30 40.03
C THR A 32 3.05 -20.79 39.78
N PRO A 33 3.86 -20.51 40.83
CA PRO A 33 5.27 -20.19 40.64
C PRO A 33 5.97 -21.36 39.94
N VAL A 34 6.41 -21.15 38.71
CA VAL A 34 7.21 -22.10 37.94
C VAL A 34 8.51 -21.41 37.59
N ALA A 35 9.64 -22.03 37.93
CA ALA A 35 10.93 -21.64 37.40
C ALA A 35 10.99 -22.11 35.94
N ILE A 36 11.03 -21.16 35.00
CA ILE A 36 11.22 -21.47 33.58
C ILE A 36 12.69 -21.25 33.25
N GLU A 37 13.42 -22.34 32.98
CA GLU A 37 14.74 -22.28 32.37
C GLU A 37 14.59 -21.95 30.88
N LEU A 38 14.80 -20.69 30.51
CA LEU A 38 14.78 -20.24 29.11
C LEU A 38 16.07 -20.61 28.36
N CYS A 39 17.12 -21.01 29.09
CA CYS A 39 18.48 -21.17 28.58
C CYS A 39 19.22 -22.32 29.27
N GLU A 40 19.26 -23.49 28.63
CA GLU A 40 20.20 -24.54 29.03
C GLU A 40 21.63 -24.19 28.56
N GLY A 41 22.60 -24.20 29.49
CA GLY A 41 24.03 -24.26 29.16
C GLY A 41 24.93 -23.11 29.62
N LEU A 42 24.46 -22.14 30.42
CA LEU A 42 25.32 -21.08 30.96
C LEU A 42 26.22 -21.61 32.10
N SER A 43 27.52 -21.34 32.04
CA SER A 43 28.48 -21.62 33.11
C SER A 43 28.24 -20.71 34.33
N GLU A 44 28.59 -21.18 35.53
CA GLU A 44 28.25 -20.63 36.85
C GLU A 44 28.53 -19.13 37.09
N ASP A 45 29.29 -18.45 36.22
CA ASP A 45 29.75 -17.07 36.43
C ASP A 45 28.94 -15.98 35.67
N GLN A 46 27.82 -16.31 35.02
CA GLN A 46 26.98 -15.32 34.31
C GLN A 46 25.54 -15.31 34.85
N ALA A 47 25.33 -14.59 35.95
CA ALA A 47 24.01 -14.17 36.40
C ALA A 47 23.68 -12.78 35.80
N PHE A 48 22.50 -12.64 35.19
CA PHE A 48 21.97 -11.33 34.79
C PHE A 48 20.88 -10.93 35.77
N ASP A 49 21.06 -9.81 36.46
CA ASP A 49 19.99 -9.16 37.22
C ASP A 49 19.13 -8.37 36.24
N ILE A 50 17.87 -8.78 36.05
CA ILE A 50 16.84 -7.93 35.46
C ILE A 50 16.11 -7.27 36.64
N PRO A 51 16.35 -5.99 36.95
CA PRO A 51 15.67 -5.32 38.05
C PRO A 51 14.22 -5.04 37.64
N LEU A 52 13.29 -5.90 38.06
CA LEU A 52 11.85 -5.65 38.02
C LEU A 52 11.43 -5.13 39.40
N THR A 53 11.31 -3.81 39.55
CA THR A 53 10.79 -3.20 40.77
C THR A 53 9.26 -3.02 40.64
N LEU A 54 8.50 -3.95 41.20
CA LEU A 54 7.04 -3.82 41.34
C LEU A 54 6.73 -2.95 42.57
N HIS A 55 6.33 -1.70 42.35
CA HIS A 55 5.83 -0.84 43.42
C HIS A 55 4.31 -1.03 43.60
N ALA A 56 3.90 -1.72 44.67
CA ALA A 56 2.49 -1.78 45.09
C ALA A 56 2.24 -0.75 46.22
N GLN A 57 1.33 0.21 46.01
CA GLN A 57 0.83 1.07 47.11
C GLN A 57 -0.41 0.46 47.77
N SER A 58 -0.17 -0.03 48.99
CA SER A 58 -1.03 -0.28 50.15
C SER A 58 -2.50 -0.68 49.95
N GLY A 59 -2.81 -1.93 50.30
CA GLY A 59 -4.20 -2.37 50.53
C GLY A 59 -4.38 -3.84 50.87
N GLY A 60 -3.62 -4.40 51.82
CA GLY A 60 -4.06 -5.57 52.59
C GLY A 60 -3.73 -6.99 52.08
N VAL A 61 -2.99 -7.17 50.99
CA VAL A 61 -2.43 -8.47 50.60
C VAL A 61 -0.91 -8.40 50.66
N ARG A 62 -0.28 -9.14 51.59
CA ARG A 62 1.17 -9.39 51.55
C ARG A 62 1.44 -10.39 50.42
N LEU A 63 1.63 -9.87 49.21
CA LEU A 63 2.46 -10.57 48.22
C LEU A 63 3.90 -10.48 48.74
N THR A 64 4.55 -11.63 48.89
CA THR A 64 5.99 -11.67 49.12
C THR A 64 6.66 -10.90 47.97
N GLU A 65 7.43 -9.87 48.30
CA GLU A 65 8.28 -9.15 47.35
C GLU A 65 9.04 -10.15 46.46
N ILE A 66 8.75 -10.16 45.15
CA ILE A 66 9.63 -10.79 44.17
C ILE A 66 10.63 -9.68 43.79
N ASN A 67 11.66 -9.51 44.61
CA ASN A 67 12.66 -8.43 44.45
C ASN A 67 13.66 -8.67 43.31
N SER A 68 13.60 -9.83 42.64
CA SER A 68 14.50 -10.19 41.55
C SER A 68 14.04 -11.49 40.88
N PHE A 69 14.16 -11.55 39.56
CA PHE A 69 14.21 -12.83 38.85
C PHE A 69 15.65 -13.32 38.92
N HIS A 70 15.93 -14.35 39.72
CA HIS A 70 17.23 -15.01 39.75
C HIS A 70 17.16 -16.33 38.98
N LEU A 71 17.97 -16.45 37.92
CA LEU A 71 18.29 -17.72 37.28
C LEU A 71 19.33 -18.46 38.15
N HIS A 72 18.88 -19.39 39.00
CA HIS A 72 19.76 -20.26 39.77
C HIS A 72 19.40 -21.74 39.60
N LYS A 73 20.43 -22.60 39.61
CA LYS A 73 20.34 -24.06 39.63
C LYS A 73 19.62 -24.60 40.90
N PRO A 74 19.15 -25.86 40.89
CA PRO A 74 18.04 -26.29 41.74
C PRO A 74 18.39 -26.38 43.24
N GLY A 75 17.54 -25.75 44.05
CA GLY A 75 17.48 -25.90 45.51
C GLY A 75 16.09 -25.53 46.01
N VAL A 76 15.31 -26.54 46.40
CA VAL A 76 13.88 -26.44 46.77
C VAL A 76 13.65 -25.56 48.00
N VAL A 77 12.71 -24.60 47.91
CA VAL A 77 12.02 -24.01 49.08
C VAL A 77 10.51 -23.95 48.80
N PRO A 78 9.64 -24.54 49.65
CA PRO A 78 8.20 -24.54 49.42
C PRO A 78 7.54 -23.28 50.00
N VAL A 79 6.58 -22.71 49.27
CA VAL A 79 5.59 -21.76 49.82
C VAL A 79 4.19 -22.28 49.52
N ALA A 80 3.35 -22.33 50.54
CA ALA A 80 2.12 -23.11 50.61
C ALA A 80 0.88 -22.38 50.06
N GLY A 81 0.04 -23.12 49.33
CA GLY A 81 -1.40 -23.18 49.55
C GLY A 81 -2.31 -22.26 48.72
N GLY A 82 -3.05 -22.87 47.77
CA GLY A 82 -4.27 -22.30 47.18
C GLY A 82 -4.62 -22.95 45.84
N VAL A 83 -5.76 -23.65 45.76
CA VAL A 83 -6.29 -24.29 44.53
C VAL A 83 -7.27 -23.32 43.87
N ILE A 84 -7.12 -23.05 42.57
CA ILE A 84 -8.14 -22.42 41.71
C ILE A 84 -8.23 -23.22 40.41
N GLU A 85 -9.45 -23.60 40.02
CA GLU A 85 -9.78 -24.40 38.82
C GLU A 85 -9.52 -23.67 37.50
N MET A 86 -9.26 -24.46 36.45
CA MET A 86 -8.96 -24.00 35.09
C MET A 86 -10.18 -23.36 34.41
N ILE A 87 -10.01 -22.15 33.87
CA ILE A 87 -10.87 -21.58 32.82
C ILE A 87 -9.94 -21.16 31.67
N GLY A 88 -10.25 -21.57 30.44
CA GLY A 88 -9.49 -21.24 29.23
C GLY A 88 -9.35 -19.73 29.03
N TRP A 89 -8.41 -19.33 28.17
CA TRP A 89 -8.15 -17.94 27.75
C TRP A 89 -9.44 -17.11 27.73
N PRO A 90 -9.61 -16.11 28.61
CA PRO A 90 -10.61 -15.09 28.38
C PRO A 90 -10.08 -14.18 27.27
N GLU A 91 -10.94 -13.72 26.38
CA GLU A 91 -10.64 -12.72 25.34
C GLU A 91 -10.17 -11.35 25.92
N SER A 92 -10.02 -11.26 27.24
CA SER A 92 -9.46 -10.14 28.01
C SER A 92 -9.04 -10.64 29.41
N PRO A 93 -7.82 -10.35 29.91
CA PRO A 93 -7.44 -10.70 31.29
C PRO A 93 -8.40 -10.06 32.29
N GLN A 94 -8.82 -10.80 33.33
CA GLN A 94 -9.66 -10.22 34.38
C GLN A 94 -8.88 -9.12 35.14
N PRO A 95 -9.52 -8.00 35.53
CA PRO A 95 -8.85 -6.94 36.25
C PRO A 95 -8.23 -7.47 37.56
N GLY A 96 -6.90 -7.34 37.71
CA GLY A 96 -6.19 -7.56 38.98
C GLY A 96 -5.39 -8.86 39.13
N GLN A 97 -5.23 -9.70 38.08
CA GLN A 97 -4.30 -10.83 38.13
C GLN A 97 -3.14 -10.65 37.14
N PRO A 98 -1.87 -10.81 37.59
CA PRO A 98 -0.73 -10.73 36.68
C PRO A 98 -0.67 -11.98 35.81
N VAL A 99 -0.41 -11.80 34.51
CA VAL A 99 -0.28 -12.90 33.56
C VAL A 99 1.13 -12.91 32.99
N VAL A 100 1.77 -14.07 33.06
CA VAL A 100 3.08 -14.32 32.43
C VAL A 100 2.87 -15.29 31.29
N VAL A 101 3.21 -14.86 30.08
CA VAL A 101 3.18 -15.70 28.88
C VAL A 101 4.60 -15.86 28.38
N VAL A 102 5.02 -17.12 28.22
CA VAL A 102 6.30 -17.48 27.61
C VAL A 102 6.04 -18.19 26.30
N ASP A 103 6.56 -17.63 25.21
CA ASP A 103 6.59 -18.29 23.91
C ASP A 103 8.02 -18.78 23.64
N LEU A 104 8.19 -20.10 23.56
CA LEU A 104 9.43 -20.71 23.10
C LEU A 104 9.41 -20.79 21.58
N MET A 105 10.33 -20.09 20.92
CA MET A 105 10.36 -20.03 19.46
C MET A 105 11.42 -21.00 18.93
N ARG A 106 11.00 -22.03 18.17
CA ARG A 106 11.94 -22.89 17.43
C ARG A 106 12.61 -22.05 16.35
N ALA A 107 13.92 -21.94 16.43
CA ALA A 107 14.73 -21.19 15.48
C ALA A 107 14.50 -21.69 14.04
N GLN A 108 13.96 -20.84 13.18
CA GLN A 108 14.05 -21.01 11.73
C GLN A 108 14.61 -19.72 11.11
N ASN A 109 15.84 -19.82 10.58
CA ASN A 109 16.51 -18.94 9.61
C ASN A 109 16.16 -17.43 9.59
N THR A 110 16.09 -16.76 10.73
CA THR A 110 16.12 -15.30 10.80
C THR A 110 17.24 -14.82 11.72
N SER A 111 18.06 -13.88 11.26
CA SER A 111 19.07 -13.20 12.08
C SER A 111 18.50 -11.90 12.67
N PRO A 112 18.72 -11.61 13.97
CA PRO A 112 19.34 -12.49 14.97
C PRO A 112 18.41 -13.64 15.39
N MET A 113 19.00 -14.78 15.77
CA MET A 113 18.25 -15.95 16.27
C MET A 113 17.58 -15.60 17.61
N VAL A 114 16.24 -15.52 17.62
CA VAL A 114 15.46 -15.33 18.84
C VAL A 114 15.06 -16.70 19.39
N ARG A 115 15.45 -16.99 20.64
CA ARG A 115 15.23 -18.29 21.31
C ARG A 115 13.96 -18.32 22.15
N ALA A 116 13.61 -17.20 22.76
CA ALA A 116 12.42 -17.07 23.60
C ALA A 116 11.86 -15.65 23.57
N ARG A 117 10.54 -15.55 23.77
CA ARG A 117 9.83 -14.30 24.00
C ARG A 117 9.07 -14.39 25.32
N LEU A 118 9.32 -13.45 26.22
CA LEU A 118 8.61 -13.31 27.48
C LEU A 118 7.66 -12.12 27.38
N THR A 119 6.38 -12.31 27.71
CA THR A 119 5.41 -11.23 27.85
C THR A 119 4.87 -11.23 29.27
N LEU A 120 5.02 -10.11 29.97
CA LEU A 120 4.44 -9.87 31.29
C LEU A 120 3.28 -8.89 31.15
N ILE A 121 2.18 -9.20 31.83
CA ILE A 121 1.04 -8.30 32.03
C ILE A 121 0.87 -8.16 33.53
N ASP A 122 1.08 -6.97 34.07
CA ASP A 122 0.94 -6.75 35.51
C ASP A 122 -0.53 -6.57 35.93
N VAL A 123 -0.76 -6.49 37.25
CA VAL A 123 -2.09 -6.30 37.85
C VAL A 123 -2.77 -4.97 37.47
N HIS A 124 -2.01 -4.02 36.94
CA HIS A 124 -2.46 -2.72 36.46
C HIS A 124 -2.61 -2.69 34.93
N GLY A 125 -2.46 -3.83 34.25
CA GLY A 125 -2.54 -3.95 32.80
C GLY A 125 -1.34 -3.35 32.06
N GLN A 126 -0.19 -3.15 32.73
CA GLN A 126 1.05 -2.78 32.05
C GLN A 126 1.61 -4.01 31.36
N HIS A 127 1.91 -3.87 30.06
CA HIS A 127 2.57 -4.92 29.30
C HIS A 127 4.06 -4.64 29.19
N GLU A 128 4.86 -5.67 29.37
CA GLU A 128 6.29 -5.68 29.07
C GLU A 128 6.63 -6.93 28.25
N GLN A 129 7.54 -6.79 27.28
CA GLN A 129 7.92 -7.87 26.39
C GLN A 129 9.43 -7.88 26.15
N TRP A 130 10.05 -9.04 26.33
CA TRP A 130 11.47 -9.25 26.10
C TRP A 130 11.69 -10.33 25.04
N TRP A 131 12.70 -10.12 24.20
CA TRP A 131 13.20 -11.10 23.25
C TRP A 131 14.63 -11.46 23.63
N PHE A 132 14.89 -12.76 23.75
CA PHE A 132 16.19 -13.29 24.11
C PHE A 132 16.88 -13.94 22.92
N GLY A 133 18.16 -13.62 22.73
CA GLY A 133 18.99 -14.20 21.67
C GLY A 133 19.37 -15.66 21.95
N ALA A 134 20.09 -16.27 21.01
CA ALA A 134 20.64 -17.62 21.18
C ALA A 134 21.56 -17.73 22.42
N ASP A 135 22.29 -16.65 22.72
CA ASP A 135 23.22 -16.51 23.84
C ASP A 135 22.56 -15.92 25.11
N CYS A 136 21.22 -15.86 25.14
CA CYS A 136 20.42 -15.44 26.30
C CYS A 136 20.56 -13.97 26.69
N ASP A 137 21.13 -13.16 25.82
CA ASP A 137 21.14 -11.71 25.94
C ASP A 137 19.79 -11.11 25.52
N VAL A 138 19.42 -9.99 26.16
CA VAL A 138 18.21 -9.24 25.79
C VAL A 138 18.48 -8.55 24.47
N GLN A 139 17.88 -9.07 23.40
CA GLN A 139 18.00 -8.51 22.05
C GLN A 139 17.07 -7.31 21.88
N ARG A 140 15.87 -7.39 22.47
CA ARG A 140 14.86 -6.33 22.47
C ARG A 140 14.08 -6.36 23.78
N HIS A 141 13.70 -5.18 24.25
CA HIS A 141 12.77 -5.00 25.37
C HIS A 141 11.78 -3.90 25.02
N HIS A 142 10.48 -4.20 25.04
CA HIS A 142 9.41 -3.24 24.87
C HIS A 142 8.58 -3.14 26.14
N ARG A 143 8.19 -1.92 26.51
CA ARG A 143 7.27 -1.66 27.63
C ARG A 143 6.18 -0.72 27.19
N MET A 144 4.95 -1.00 27.57
CA MET A 144 3.87 -0.06 27.43
C MET A 144 4.02 1.02 28.52
N LEU A 145 4.05 2.28 28.11
CA LEU A 145 4.09 3.43 28.99
C LEU A 145 2.72 4.10 28.97
N ARG A 146 2.10 4.24 30.14
CA ARG A 146 0.90 5.07 30.31
C ARG A 146 1.34 6.46 30.74
N HIS A 147 1.20 7.45 29.85
CA HIS A 147 1.64 8.83 30.12
C HIS A 147 0.60 9.60 30.95
N ASN A 148 -0.69 9.35 30.73
CA ASN A 148 -1.81 9.86 31.54
C ASN A 148 -3.04 8.93 31.39
N ALA A 149 -4.23 9.36 31.83
CA ALA A 149 -5.44 8.54 31.77
C ALA A 149 -5.79 8.03 30.35
N ASP A 150 -5.41 8.79 29.32
CA ASP A 150 -5.89 8.60 27.95
C ASP A 150 -4.76 8.34 26.95
N SER A 151 -3.50 8.64 27.30
CA SER A 151 -2.33 8.50 26.43
C SER A 151 -1.48 7.30 26.79
N ILE A 152 -1.32 6.42 25.80
CA ILE A 152 -0.51 5.21 25.87
C ILE A 152 0.59 5.28 24.82
N ALA A 153 1.77 4.80 25.16
CA ALA A 153 2.91 4.64 24.27
C ALA A 153 3.59 3.28 24.46
N ILE A 154 4.43 2.88 23.52
CA ILE A 154 5.35 1.75 23.66
C ILE A 154 6.76 2.32 23.65
N ALA A 155 7.51 2.11 24.72
CA ALA A 155 8.95 2.37 24.72
C ALA A 155 9.70 1.10 24.35
N ALA A 156 10.54 1.18 23.33
CA ALA A 156 11.58 0.20 23.05
C ALA A 156 12.86 0.61 23.76
N TYR A 157 13.50 -0.36 24.41
CA TYR A 157 14.73 -0.20 25.16
C TYR A 157 15.86 -0.95 24.48
N ALA A 158 17.02 -0.31 24.42
CA ALA A 158 18.26 -0.95 24.04
C ALA A 158 18.72 -1.96 25.12
N PRO A 159 19.61 -2.91 24.80
CA PRO A 159 20.09 -3.92 25.75
C PRO A 159 20.73 -3.35 27.03
N ASN A 160 21.22 -2.11 26.98
CA ASN A 160 21.79 -1.38 28.11
C ASN A 160 20.74 -0.68 29.00
N GLY A 161 19.44 -0.84 28.70
CA GLY A 161 18.33 -0.24 29.45
C GLY A 161 18.00 1.22 29.09
N SER A 162 18.67 1.85 28.12
CA SER A 162 18.26 3.17 27.64
C SER A 162 17.07 3.06 26.69
N ILE A 163 16.17 4.06 26.73
CA ILE A 163 15.07 4.16 25.76
C ILE A 163 15.67 4.46 24.39
N ASP A 164 15.38 3.61 23.42
CA ASP A 164 15.80 3.74 22.02
C ASP A 164 14.71 4.42 21.19
N GLN A 165 13.45 4.01 21.40
CA GLN A 165 12.30 4.55 20.67
C GLN A 165 11.06 4.66 21.56
N VAL A 166 10.22 5.66 21.33
CA VAL A 166 8.89 5.79 21.92
C VAL A 166 7.84 5.89 20.81
N LEU A 167 6.93 4.92 20.75
CA LEU A 167 5.84 4.86 19.80
C LEU A 167 4.54 5.24 20.47
N LEU A 168 3.96 6.39 20.10
CA LEU A 168 2.66 6.81 20.60
C LEU A 168 1.55 5.89 20.05
N LEU A 169 0.59 5.54 20.90
CA LEU A 169 -0.59 4.74 20.55
C LEU A 169 -1.89 5.52 20.65
N ASN A 170 -1.97 6.51 21.55
CA ASN A 170 -3.16 7.34 21.70
C ASN A 170 -2.80 8.78 22.13
N PRO A 171 -2.09 9.55 21.29
CA PRO A 171 -1.66 10.89 21.69
C PRO A 171 -2.83 11.88 21.65
N PRO A 172 -2.85 12.92 22.50
CA PRO A 172 -3.90 13.94 22.45
C PRO A 172 -4.04 14.55 21.05
N VAL A 173 -5.29 14.77 20.62
CA VAL A 173 -5.56 15.40 19.32
C VAL A 173 -5.08 16.85 19.35
N PRO A 174 -4.27 17.30 18.37
CA PRO A 174 -3.90 18.69 18.26
C PRO A 174 -5.14 19.59 18.08
N VAL A 175 -5.18 20.67 18.84
CA VAL A 175 -6.18 21.73 18.63
C VAL A 175 -5.93 22.33 17.26
N GLY A 176 -6.97 22.36 16.43
CA GLY A 176 -6.93 22.94 15.10
C GLY A 176 -8.20 23.72 14.84
N ARG A 177 -8.17 24.57 13.83
CA ARG A 177 -9.37 25.28 13.38
C ARG A 177 -10.15 24.36 12.46
N ALA A 178 -11.48 24.42 12.50
CA ALA A 178 -12.31 23.91 11.41
C ALA A 178 -11.74 24.45 10.09
N SER A 179 -11.69 23.60 9.07
CA SER A 179 -11.21 23.97 7.74
C SER A 179 -11.83 25.33 7.38
N VAL A 180 -10.99 26.36 7.32
CA VAL A 180 -11.47 27.66 6.88
C VAL A 180 -11.77 27.45 5.41
N ALA A 181 -13.04 27.59 5.05
CA ALA A 181 -13.51 27.68 3.67
C ALA A 181 -12.95 28.97 3.01
N ASP A 182 -11.62 29.11 3.01
CA ASP A 182 -10.87 30.20 2.38
C ASP A 182 -10.72 29.95 0.86
N SER A 183 -11.17 28.77 0.40
CA SER A 183 -11.40 28.49 -1.01
C SER A 183 -12.88 28.67 -1.33
N GLN A 184 -13.19 29.32 -2.45
CA GLN A 184 -14.53 29.35 -3.07
C GLN A 184 -15.09 27.95 -3.43
N THR A 185 -14.32 26.90 -3.15
CA THR A 185 -14.61 25.50 -3.47
C THR A 185 -15.33 24.81 -2.29
N PRO A 186 -16.51 24.22 -2.51
CA PRO A 186 -17.24 23.46 -1.48
C PRO A 186 -16.41 22.28 -0.96
N THR A 187 -16.33 22.11 0.36
CA THR A 187 -15.70 20.94 0.99
C THR A 187 -16.67 19.76 1.06
N ILE A 188 -16.12 18.54 1.11
CA ILE A 188 -16.90 17.30 1.23
C ILE A 188 -16.33 16.47 2.38
N LYS A 189 -17.17 16.09 3.34
CA LYS A 189 -16.78 15.16 4.41
C LYS A 189 -16.74 13.73 3.87
N VAL A 190 -15.60 13.08 4.02
CA VAL A 190 -15.40 11.67 3.65
C VAL A 190 -14.92 10.90 4.87
N ALA A 191 -15.65 9.85 5.24
CA ALA A 191 -15.26 8.99 6.34
C ALA A 191 -14.31 7.88 5.88
N MET A 192 -13.28 7.59 6.67
CA MET A 192 -12.41 6.45 6.47
C MET A 192 -12.45 5.57 7.72
N VAL A 193 -12.98 4.35 7.57
CA VAL A 193 -13.08 3.35 8.63
C VAL A 193 -11.92 2.37 8.46
N ASP A 194 -10.88 2.54 9.29
CA ASP A 194 -9.60 1.84 9.17
C ASP A 194 -8.98 1.66 10.57
N ALA A 195 -7.68 1.40 10.65
CA ALA A 195 -6.87 1.36 11.87
C ALA A 195 -6.79 2.70 12.64
N GLY A 196 -7.44 3.76 12.15
CA GLY A 196 -7.29 5.16 12.59
C GLY A 196 -6.36 5.95 11.65
N VAL A 197 -6.01 7.19 12.01
CA VAL A 197 -5.09 8.02 11.22
C VAL A 197 -4.05 8.68 12.11
N ASN A 198 -2.81 8.81 11.65
CA ASN A 198 -1.83 9.67 12.33
C ASN A 198 -2.19 11.15 12.09
N TYR A 199 -3.08 11.67 12.94
CA TYR A 199 -3.51 13.07 12.91
C TYR A 199 -2.44 14.08 13.39
N LEU A 200 -1.23 13.63 13.74
CA LEU A 200 -0.12 14.52 14.07
C LEU A 200 0.67 14.96 12.84
N LEU A 201 0.53 14.26 11.70
CA LEU A 201 1.19 14.63 10.45
C LEU A 201 0.56 15.91 9.88
N PRO A 202 1.32 16.98 9.58
CA PRO A 202 0.76 18.23 9.04
C PRO A 202 -0.10 18.05 7.78
N GLN A 203 0.30 17.13 6.91
CA GLN A 203 -0.39 16.78 5.67
C GLN A 203 -1.79 16.17 5.93
N ILE A 204 -1.95 15.46 7.04
CA ILE A 204 -3.24 14.90 7.47
C ILE A 204 -4.01 15.95 8.30
N ALA A 205 -3.35 16.55 9.30
CA ALA A 205 -3.96 17.44 10.28
C ALA A 205 -4.67 18.65 9.65
N SER A 206 -4.12 19.16 8.55
CA SER A 206 -4.68 20.28 7.78
C SER A 206 -5.99 19.95 7.05
N ARG A 207 -6.35 18.67 6.93
CA ARG A 207 -7.53 18.19 6.21
C ARG A 207 -8.52 17.42 7.07
N LEU A 208 -8.31 17.39 8.39
CA LEU A 208 -9.25 16.71 9.30
C LEU A 208 -10.55 17.50 9.44
N ALA A 209 -11.68 16.80 9.32
CA ALA A 209 -12.98 17.33 9.68
C ALA A 209 -13.01 17.65 11.18
N ARG A 210 -13.46 18.85 11.53
CA ARG A 210 -13.56 19.32 12.93
C ARG A 210 -14.94 19.87 13.23
N LYS A 211 -15.33 19.80 14.49
CA LYS A 211 -16.54 20.42 15.04
C LYS A 211 -16.29 21.93 15.27
N ASP A 212 -17.36 22.69 15.52
CA ASP A 212 -17.29 24.15 15.73
C ASP A 212 -16.38 24.55 16.91
N ASN A 213 -16.25 23.68 17.92
CA ASN A 213 -15.37 23.87 19.07
C ASN A 213 -13.88 23.52 18.78
N GLY A 214 -13.54 23.15 17.55
CA GLY A 214 -12.20 22.77 17.11
C GLY A 214 -11.80 21.32 17.41
N SER A 215 -12.63 20.54 18.10
CA SER A 215 -12.35 19.12 18.34
C SER A 215 -12.57 18.29 17.07
N LEU A 216 -11.96 17.10 17.03
CA LEU A 216 -12.03 16.22 15.88
C LEU A 216 -13.47 15.73 15.64
N ALA A 217 -13.90 15.69 14.38
CA ALA A 217 -15.19 15.12 14.03
C ALA A 217 -15.16 13.58 14.04
N GLY A 218 -14.02 12.96 13.72
CA GLY A 218 -13.81 11.52 13.81
C GLY A 218 -13.86 10.97 15.24
N TYR A 219 -13.90 9.64 15.37
CA TYR A 219 -14.06 8.97 16.67
C TYR A 219 -13.40 7.59 16.69
N ASP A 220 -12.87 7.17 17.83
CA ASP A 220 -12.33 5.83 18.04
C ASP A 220 -13.42 4.91 18.60
N PHE A 221 -13.93 3.99 17.77
CA PHE A 221 -14.94 3.02 18.22
C PHE A 221 -14.31 1.74 18.83
N TRP A 222 -12.99 1.61 18.77
CA TRP A 222 -12.26 0.58 19.49
C TRP A 222 -12.14 0.97 20.97
N ASP A 223 -11.50 2.10 21.26
CA ASP A 223 -11.21 2.57 22.62
C ASP A 223 -12.34 3.45 23.21
N MET A 224 -13.30 3.87 22.39
CA MET A 224 -14.46 4.70 22.77
C MET A 224 -14.05 6.10 23.25
N ASP A 225 -13.19 6.76 22.48
CA ASP A 225 -12.74 8.12 22.74
C ASP A 225 -12.66 8.98 21.46
N GLU A 226 -12.26 10.25 21.60
CA GLU A 226 -12.14 11.19 20.47
C GLU A 226 -10.77 11.10 19.75
N GLN A 227 -10.02 10.01 19.93
CA GLN A 227 -8.64 9.85 19.45
C GLN A 227 -8.49 8.65 18.49
N PRO A 228 -9.05 8.71 17.26
CA PRO A 228 -8.92 7.65 16.25
C PRO A 228 -7.51 7.62 15.64
N PHE A 229 -6.49 7.38 16.46
CA PHE A 229 -5.11 7.32 16.05
C PHE A 229 -4.84 6.01 15.32
N ASP A 230 -3.94 6.01 14.33
CA ASP A 230 -3.65 4.84 13.47
C ASP A 230 -2.93 3.74 14.22
N ALA A 231 -3.49 3.20 15.29
CA ALA A 231 -2.83 2.35 16.26
C ALA A 231 -3.58 1.04 16.44
N HIS A 232 -3.75 0.27 15.37
CA HIS A 232 -4.45 -1.00 15.44
C HIS A 232 -3.55 -2.08 16.06
N PRO A 233 -3.77 -2.54 17.31
CA PRO A 233 -3.01 -3.66 17.83
C PRO A 233 -3.41 -4.92 17.05
N ALA A 234 -2.43 -5.57 16.43
CA ALA A 234 -2.63 -6.81 15.72
C ALA A 234 -2.57 -7.98 16.73
N ARG A 235 -1.74 -9.00 16.46
CA ARG A 235 -1.60 -10.22 17.27
C ARG A 235 -1.19 -9.96 18.74
N SER A 236 -0.70 -8.76 19.05
CA SER A 236 -0.28 -8.32 20.38
C SER A 236 -0.25 -6.79 20.44
N PRO A 237 -0.38 -6.17 21.64
CA PRO A 237 -0.27 -4.72 21.79
C PRO A 237 1.07 -4.13 21.29
N PHE A 238 2.12 -4.95 21.17
CA PHE A 238 3.43 -4.53 20.66
C PHE A 238 3.59 -4.61 19.13
N TYR A 239 2.60 -5.17 18.44
CA TYR A 239 2.57 -5.27 16.98
C TYR A 239 1.42 -4.42 16.46
N VAL A 240 1.71 -3.15 16.21
CA VAL A 240 0.72 -2.18 15.77
C VAL A 240 0.68 -2.17 14.25
N GLN A 241 -0.44 -2.59 13.67
CA GLN A 241 -0.71 -2.43 12.26
C GLN A 241 -1.04 -0.96 11.99
N ARG A 242 -0.24 -0.33 11.12
CA ARG A 242 -0.42 1.04 10.65
C ARG A 242 -0.91 0.96 9.21
N HIS A 243 -2.14 1.37 8.95
CA HIS A 243 -2.73 1.22 7.61
C HIS A 243 -3.57 2.44 7.23
N GLY A 244 -4.33 2.99 8.18
CA GLY A 244 -5.25 4.08 7.87
C GLY A 244 -4.57 5.41 7.53
N THR A 245 -3.34 5.66 8.01
CA THR A 245 -2.55 6.82 7.57
C THR A 245 -2.22 6.73 6.07
N ALA A 246 -1.82 5.53 5.62
CA ALA A 246 -1.45 5.32 4.23
C ALA A 246 -2.66 5.48 3.29
N THR A 247 -3.80 4.85 3.62
CA THR A 247 -5.03 4.96 2.81
C THR A 247 -5.59 6.39 2.82
N ALA A 248 -5.61 7.05 3.97
CA ALA A 248 -6.04 8.45 4.08
C ALA A 248 -5.16 9.40 3.25
N SER A 249 -3.84 9.17 3.21
CA SER A 249 -2.92 10.00 2.42
C SER A 249 -3.22 9.98 0.91
N VAL A 250 -3.67 8.84 0.38
CA VAL A 250 -4.08 8.72 -1.02
C VAL A 250 -5.33 9.54 -1.28
N LEU A 251 -6.35 9.42 -0.42
CA LEU A 251 -7.59 10.19 -0.54
C LEU A 251 -7.31 11.69 -0.53
N LEU A 252 -6.52 12.16 0.43
CA LEU A 252 -6.23 13.59 0.60
C LEU A 252 -5.34 14.18 -0.49
N ARG A 253 -4.49 13.37 -1.13
CA ARG A 253 -3.73 13.79 -2.31
C ARG A 253 -4.62 13.86 -3.55
N GLU A 254 -5.47 12.86 -3.77
CA GLU A 254 -6.29 12.80 -4.98
C GLU A 254 -7.51 13.72 -4.92
N ALA A 255 -7.99 14.00 -3.72
CA ALA A 255 -9.00 14.99 -3.41
C ALA A 255 -8.54 15.80 -2.20
N GLU A 256 -7.79 16.86 -2.49
CA GLU A 256 -7.78 18.10 -1.69
C GLU A 256 -9.25 18.57 -1.49
N PHE A 257 -9.67 19.66 -0.87
CA PHE A 257 -11.12 19.94 -0.58
C PHE A 257 -11.87 18.90 0.30
N VAL A 258 -11.44 17.65 0.39
CA VAL A 258 -12.01 16.67 1.32
C VAL A 258 -11.65 17.02 2.75
N GLU A 259 -12.66 16.94 3.61
CA GLU A 259 -12.50 16.93 5.06
C GLU A 259 -12.59 15.48 5.55
N LEU A 260 -11.47 14.95 6.01
CA LEU A 260 -11.37 13.57 6.46
C LEU A 260 -12.04 13.39 7.83
N VAL A 261 -13.00 12.46 7.91
CA VAL A 261 -13.58 11.98 9.18
C VAL A 261 -12.94 10.61 9.49
N PRO A 262 -11.87 10.56 10.31
CA PRO A 262 -11.23 9.29 10.63
C PRO A 262 -12.05 8.49 11.65
N TYR A 263 -12.24 7.20 11.38
CA TYR A 263 -12.79 6.26 12.35
C TYR A 263 -11.83 5.11 12.55
N ARG A 264 -11.50 4.83 13.81
CA ARG A 264 -10.86 3.57 14.17
C ARG A 264 -11.95 2.52 14.41
N TYR A 265 -11.94 1.46 13.61
CA TYR A 265 -13.06 0.52 13.55
C TYR A 265 -13.09 -0.42 14.76
N PRO A 266 -14.30 -0.85 15.20
CA PRO A 266 -14.48 -1.59 16.44
C PRO A 266 -14.26 -3.10 16.26
N ARG A 267 -13.08 -3.56 15.80
CA ARG A 267 -12.84 -5.00 15.55
C ARG A 267 -13.16 -5.88 16.76
N GLY A 268 -12.85 -5.40 17.97
CA GLY A 268 -13.11 -6.13 19.22
C GLY A 268 -14.59 -6.23 19.58
N ASN A 269 -15.45 -5.37 19.03
CA ASN A 269 -16.90 -5.43 19.20
C ASN A 269 -17.62 -4.84 17.98
N MET A 270 -17.78 -5.66 16.94
CA MET A 270 -18.38 -5.23 15.68
C MET A 270 -19.83 -4.74 15.81
N GLN A 271 -20.53 -5.01 16.92
CA GLN A 271 -21.87 -4.45 17.17
C GLN A 271 -21.88 -2.91 17.15
N ARG A 272 -20.75 -2.28 17.50
CA ARG A 272 -20.57 -0.82 17.47
C ARG A 272 -20.54 -0.23 16.05
N MET A 273 -20.53 -1.05 14.99
CA MET A 273 -20.67 -0.53 13.63
C MET A 273 -21.98 0.25 13.46
N ARG A 274 -23.06 -0.13 14.16
CA ARG A 274 -24.31 0.66 14.18
C ARG A 274 -24.08 2.08 14.71
N ASP A 275 -23.43 2.19 15.86
CA ASP A 275 -23.14 3.48 16.50
C ASP A 275 -22.23 4.36 15.62
N LEU A 276 -21.28 3.73 14.92
CA LEU A 276 -20.40 4.39 13.95
C LEU A 276 -21.19 4.99 12.79
N LEU A 277 -22.10 4.22 12.19
CA LEU A 277 -22.93 4.72 11.08
C LEU A 277 -23.89 5.84 11.53
N GLU A 278 -24.51 5.67 12.69
CA GLU A 278 -25.32 6.73 13.32
C GLU A 278 -24.52 8.02 13.54
N HIS A 279 -23.28 7.90 14.02
CA HIS A 279 -22.39 9.02 14.23
C HIS A 279 -21.99 9.70 12.92
N ALA A 280 -21.62 8.92 11.89
CA ALA A 280 -21.28 9.44 10.57
C ALA A 280 -22.46 10.19 9.92
N ASN A 281 -23.67 9.64 10.02
CA ASN A 281 -24.88 10.28 9.51
C ASN A 281 -25.14 11.64 10.18
N ARG A 282 -25.00 11.73 11.52
CA ARG A 282 -25.13 13.01 12.26
C ARG A 282 -24.12 14.06 11.82
N LEU A 283 -22.95 13.66 11.33
CA LEU A 283 -21.93 14.57 10.81
C LEU A 283 -22.19 14.99 9.35
N GLY A 284 -23.20 14.42 8.68
CA GLY A 284 -23.49 14.64 7.27
C GLY A 284 -22.52 13.93 6.32
N VAL A 285 -21.90 12.83 6.77
CA VAL A 285 -21.03 12.01 5.91
C VAL A 285 -21.89 11.35 4.83
N ARG A 286 -21.48 11.48 3.57
CA ARG A 286 -22.13 10.82 2.41
C ARG A 286 -21.28 9.77 1.73
N LEU A 287 -19.97 9.75 2.00
CA LEU A 287 -19.01 8.84 1.41
C LEU A 287 -18.19 8.19 2.53
N MET A 288 -18.13 6.86 2.55
CA MET A 288 -17.44 6.10 3.59
C MET A 288 -16.57 4.98 2.99
N GLY A 289 -15.29 4.98 3.32
CA GLY A 289 -14.34 3.94 2.94
C GLY A 289 -14.16 2.86 3.99
N LEU A 290 -14.08 1.62 3.53
CA LEU A 290 -13.82 0.41 4.29
C LEU A 290 -12.68 -0.38 3.61
N PRO A 291 -11.42 0.10 3.63
CA PRO A 291 -10.26 -0.61 3.09
C PRO A 291 -9.81 -1.76 4.01
N LEU A 292 -10.77 -2.56 4.45
CA LEU A 292 -10.63 -3.64 5.42
C LEU A 292 -11.64 -4.75 5.10
N GLY A 293 -11.43 -5.91 5.71
CA GLY A 293 -12.38 -7.02 5.59
C GLY A 293 -11.98 -8.24 6.40
N GLY A 294 -12.86 -9.24 6.40
CA GLY A 294 -12.66 -10.50 7.10
C GLY A 294 -13.48 -11.65 6.52
N GLY A 295 -13.17 -12.88 6.91
CA GLY A 295 -13.86 -14.08 6.40
C GLY A 295 -15.18 -14.42 7.11
N GLN A 296 -15.48 -13.80 8.25
CA GLN A 296 -16.65 -14.13 9.07
C GLN A 296 -17.85 -13.23 8.71
N ARG A 297 -18.92 -13.82 8.16
CA ARG A 297 -20.15 -13.09 7.79
C ARG A 297 -20.84 -12.48 9.02
N ASP A 298 -20.98 -13.26 10.09
CA ASP A 298 -21.73 -12.91 11.29
C ASP A 298 -21.18 -11.63 11.96
N ALA A 299 -19.87 -11.40 11.85
CA ALA A 299 -19.24 -10.17 12.35
C ALA A 299 -19.69 -8.89 11.60
N TRP A 300 -20.26 -9.03 10.40
CA TRP A 300 -20.69 -7.93 9.52
C TRP A 300 -22.21 -7.79 9.39
N GLU A 301 -23.00 -8.69 9.98
CA GLU A 301 -24.47 -8.63 9.87
C GLU A 301 -25.05 -7.34 10.47
N VAL A 302 -24.48 -6.88 11.58
CA VAL A 302 -24.88 -5.61 12.20
C VAL A 302 -24.58 -4.41 11.32
N PHE A 303 -23.46 -4.44 10.58
CA PHE A 303 -23.13 -3.41 9.59
C PHE A 303 -24.12 -3.45 8.43
N GLU A 304 -24.40 -4.62 7.85
CA GLU A 304 -25.37 -4.79 6.76
C GLU A 304 -26.75 -4.25 7.14
N GLN A 305 -27.23 -4.60 8.34
CA GLN A 305 -28.52 -4.15 8.86
C GLN A 305 -28.54 -2.63 9.10
N ALA A 306 -27.54 -2.08 9.77
CA ALA A 306 -27.50 -0.65 10.08
C ALA A 306 -27.32 0.21 8.83
N ALA A 307 -26.53 -0.26 7.85
CA ALA A 307 -26.30 0.47 6.61
C ALA A 307 -27.57 0.59 5.73
N ALA A 308 -28.54 -0.31 5.89
CA ALA A 308 -29.84 -0.21 5.22
C ALA A 308 -30.66 1.02 5.68
N ASP A 309 -30.42 1.52 6.89
CA ASP A 309 -31.06 2.74 7.41
C ASP A 309 -30.44 4.03 6.84
N TYR A 310 -29.31 3.93 6.12
CA TYR A 310 -28.55 5.07 5.58
C TYR A 310 -28.31 4.97 4.07
N PRO A 311 -29.37 4.97 3.24
CA PRO A 311 -29.24 4.86 1.78
C PRO A 311 -28.46 6.03 1.15
N ASP A 312 -28.42 7.20 1.80
CA ASP A 312 -27.70 8.39 1.34
C ASP A 312 -26.19 8.38 1.63
N ILE A 313 -25.68 7.31 2.27
CA ILE A 313 -24.26 7.06 2.45
C ILE A 313 -23.81 5.99 1.44
N LEU A 314 -22.83 6.35 0.60
CA LEU A 314 -22.13 5.40 -0.26
C LEU A 314 -21.00 4.73 0.54
N PHE A 315 -21.06 3.41 0.66
CA PHE A 315 -20.00 2.58 1.23
C PHE A 315 -19.08 2.06 0.12
N VAL A 316 -17.76 2.14 0.33
CA VAL A 316 -16.75 1.65 -0.61
C VAL A 316 -15.84 0.67 0.10
N ALA A 317 -15.87 -0.61 -0.27
CA ALA A 317 -15.09 -1.67 0.37
C ALA A 317 -14.01 -2.23 -0.56
N SER A 318 -12.88 -2.67 0.02
CA SER A 318 -11.86 -3.39 -0.74
C SER A 318 -12.22 -4.86 -0.92
N ALA A 319 -11.90 -5.43 -2.09
CA ALA A 319 -12.13 -6.86 -2.35
C ALA A 319 -11.24 -7.80 -1.50
N GLY A 320 -10.11 -7.29 -0.98
CA GLY A 320 -9.10 -8.03 -0.23
C GLY A 320 -7.93 -8.50 -1.09
N ASN A 321 -6.86 -8.96 -0.43
CA ASN A 321 -5.55 -9.22 -1.05
C ASN A 321 -5.03 -10.65 -0.76
N ASN A 322 -5.82 -11.67 -1.09
CA ASN A 322 -5.46 -13.08 -0.88
C ASN A 322 -5.56 -13.93 -2.16
N ALA A 323 -5.46 -13.27 -3.34
CA ALA A 323 -5.44 -13.90 -4.67
C ALA A 323 -6.58 -14.91 -4.91
N ARG A 324 -7.81 -14.59 -4.50
CA ARG A 324 -8.95 -15.51 -4.61
C ARG A 324 -10.20 -14.89 -5.22
N ASN A 325 -11.04 -15.76 -5.79
CA ASN A 325 -12.38 -15.42 -6.23
C ASN A 325 -13.34 -15.35 -5.02
N ILE A 326 -13.85 -14.17 -4.68
CA ILE A 326 -14.74 -13.96 -3.53
C ILE A 326 -16.20 -14.33 -3.79
N ASP A 327 -16.59 -14.60 -5.03
CA ASP A 327 -17.88 -15.24 -5.33
C ASP A 327 -17.90 -16.70 -4.83
N GLN A 328 -16.72 -17.32 -4.72
CA GLN A 328 -16.55 -18.70 -4.23
C GLN A 328 -16.05 -18.74 -2.78
N GLN A 329 -15.18 -17.79 -2.40
CA GLN A 329 -14.59 -17.69 -1.07
C GLN A 329 -14.80 -16.28 -0.49
N PRO A 330 -15.99 -16.02 0.08
CA PRO A 330 -16.40 -14.67 0.48
C PRO A 330 -15.44 -13.93 1.40
N VAL A 331 -15.37 -12.62 1.22
CA VAL A 331 -14.77 -11.63 2.13
C VAL A 331 -15.85 -10.62 2.45
N TYR A 332 -16.02 -10.27 3.73
CA TYR A 332 -17.00 -9.30 4.20
C TYR A 332 -16.29 -8.02 4.66
N PRO A 333 -16.84 -6.82 4.37
CA PRO A 333 -18.18 -6.59 3.81
C PRO A 333 -18.27 -6.74 2.28
N ALA A 334 -17.17 -6.98 1.57
CA ALA A 334 -17.13 -7.04 0.10
C ALA A 334 -18.10 -8.03 -0.58
N SER A 335 -18.64 -9.02 0.14
CA SER A 335 -19.59 -10.00 -0.40
C SER A 335 -21.04 -9.74 0.04
N LEU A 336 -21.29 -8.67 0.82
CA LEU A 336 -22.65 -8.26 1.20
C LEU A 336 -23.40 -7.72 -0.03
N LYS A 337 -24.73 -7.90 -0.04
CA LYS A 337 -25.58 -7.48 -1.16
C LYS A 337 -26.37 -6.24 -0.75
N MET A 338 -25.73 -5.08 -0.88
CA MET A 338 -26.29 -3.77 -0.53
C MET A 338 -26.30 -2.85 -1.74
N HIS A 339 -27.37 -2.08 -1.92
CA HIS A 339 -27.55 -1.19 -3.07
C HIS A 339 -26.57 0.00 -3.08
N ASN A 340 -26.13 0.44 -1.90
CA ASN A 340 -25.21 1.54 -1.67
C ASN A 340 -23.82 1.07 -1.22
N LEU A 341 -23.45 -0.18 -1.54
CA LEU A 341 -22.09 -0.69 -1.39
C LEU A 341 -21.44 -0.84 -2.76
N VAL A 342 -20.26 -0.25 -2.92
CA VAL A 342 -19.38 -0.48 -4.06
C VAL A 342 -18.15 -1.24 -3.60
N VAL A 343 -17.80 -2.30 -4.32
CA VAL A 343 -16.63 -3.12 -4.03
C VAL A 343 -15.59 -2.90 -5.11
N VAL A 344 -14.37 -2.57 -4.69
CA VAL A 344 -13.27 -2.24 -5.60
C VAL A 344 -12.06 -3.16 -5.44
N THR A 345 -11.39 -3.42 -6.57
CA THR A 345 -10.11 -4.13 -6.61
C THR A 345 -9.07 -3.37 -7.43
N SER A 346 -7.82 -3.82 -7.37
CA SER A 346 -6.68 -3.20 -8.07
C SER A 346 -6.43 -3.83 -9.44
N VAL A 347 -5.86 -3.08 -10.38
CA VAL A 347 -5.39 -3.60 -11.68
C VAL A 347 -3.88 -3.49 -11.85
N ASP A 348 -3.32 -4.42 -12.62
CA ASP A 348 -1.98 -4.34 -13.18
C ASP A 348 -1.92 -3.40 -14.41
N ASP A 349 -0.72 -3.17 -14.91
CA ASP A 349 -0.46 -2.34 -16.09
C ASP A 349 -1.08 -2.85 -17.39
N PHE A 350 -1.63 -4.06 -17.38
CA PHE A 350 -2.29 -4.71 -18.51
C PHE A 350 -3.82 -4.72 -18.39
N GLY A 351 -4.38 -4.08 -17.36
CA GLY A 351 -5.82 -4.02 -17.12
C GLY A 351 -6.41 -5.37 -16.69
N ARG A 352 -5.62 -6.21 -16.03
CA ARG A 352 -6.06 -7.43 -15.33
C ARG A 352 -6.02 -7.16 -13.82
N PRO A 353 -6.71 -7.95 -12.98
CA PRO A 353 -6.51 -7.90 -11.54
C PRO A 353 -5.01 -7.99 -11.22
N ALA A 354 -4.55 -7.11 -10.34
CA ALA A 354 -3.16 -7.11 -9.89
C ALA A 354 -2.80 -8.44 -9.19
N ASP A 355 -1.50 -8.71 -9.05
CA ASP A 355 -1.08 -9.88 -8.29
C ASP A 355 -1.51 -9.76 -6.82
N GLY A 356 -1.91 -10.87 -6.22
CA GLY A 356 -2.36 -10.89 -4.82
C GLY A 356 -3.77 -10.36 -4.55
N VAL A 357 -4.41 -9.59 -5.45
CA VAL A 357 -5.76 -9.06 -5.16
C VAL A 357 -6.88 -10.06 -5.43
N ASN A 358 -8.01 -9.88 -4.74
CA ASN A 358 -9.20 -10.67 -4.94
C ASN A 358 -10.05 -10.12 -6.11
N TRP A 359 -10.87 -11.00 -6.68
CA TRP A 359 -11.81 -10.68 -7.76
C TRP A 359 -13.13 -11.44 -7.55
N GLY A 360 -14.17 -11.12 -8.32
CA GLY A 360 -15.47 -11.77 -8.27
C GLY A 360 -16.43 -11.03 -9.18
N PHE A 361 -16.95 -11.71 -10.19
CA PHE A 361 -17.89 -11.11 -11.13
C PHE A 361 -19.17 -10.63 -10.44
N ASP A 362 -19.67 -11.39 -9.45
CA ASP A 362 -20.93 -11.04 -8.77
C ASP A 362 -20.72 -10.10 -7.56
N SER A 363 -19.50 -10.06 -7.01
CA SER A 363 -19.23 -9.40 -5.73
C SER A 363 -18.28 -8.21 -5.82
N VAL A 364 -17.52 -8.04 -6.91
CA VAL A 364 -16.64 -6.89 -7.13
C VAL A 364 -17.20 -6.03 -8.25
N ASP A 365 -17.43 -4.74 -8.01
CA ASP A 365 -18.02 -3.85 -9.01
C ASP A 365 -16.98 -3.34 -10.00
N TYR A 366 -15.92 -2.72 -9.50
CA TYR A 366 -14.93 -2.06 -10.32
C TYR A 366 -13.53 -2.53 -10.01
N MET A 367 -12.71 -2.57 -11.05
CA MET A 367 -11.27 -2.59 -10.92
C MET A 367 -10.72 -1.21 -11.30
N LEU A 368 -9.70 -0.73 -10.57
CA LEU A 368 -9.04 0.54 -10.87
C LEU A 368 -7.56 0.49 -10.48
N PRO A 369 -6.71 1.39 -11.00
CA PRO A 369 -5.29 1.36 -10.70
C PRO A 369 -5.08 1.61 -9.22
N ALA A 370 -4.40 0.71 -8.52
CA ALA A 370 -4.04 0.88 -7.12
C ALA A 370 -2.74 0.14 -6.75
N GLU A 371 -1.94 -0.20 -7.77
CA GLU A 371 -0.58 -0.71 -7.62
C GLU A 371 0.42 0.44 -7.61
N PHE A 372 1.51 0.27 -6.87
CA PHE A 372 2.61 1.23 -6.80
C PHE A 372 2.18 2.66 -6.43
N GLN A 373 1.21 2.78 -5.53
CA GLN A 373 0.73 4.07 -5.05
C GLN A 373 1.72 4.67 -4.05
N THR A 374 2.18 5.89 -4.30
CA THR A 374 2.88 6.66 -3.27
C THR A 374 1.92 6.93 -2.10
N VAL A 375 2.35 6.68 -0.87
CA VAL A 375 1.58 6.88 0.36
C VAL A 375 2.45 7.53 1.42
N LEU A 376 1.83 8.22 2.38
CA LEU A 376 2.50 8.62 3.61
C LEU A 376 2.45 7.46 4.61
N GLN A 377 3.62 7.02 5.08
CA GLN A 377 3.71 6.11 6.20
C GLN A 377 3.32 6.81 7.51
N PHE A 378 3.14 6.01 8.57
CA PHE A 378 2.88 6.54 9.91
C PHE A 378 3.95 7.54 10.38
N SER A 379 5.22 7.38 9.99
CA SER A 379 6.30 8.33 10.34
C SER A 379 6.20 9.69 9.65
N GLY A 380 5.46 9.78 8.55
CA GLY A 380 5.44 10.94 7.65
C GLY A 380 6.33 10.79 6.41
N ASP A 381 7.16 9.75 6.34
CA ASP A 381 7.94 9.43 5.14
C ASP A 381 7.05 8.87 4.03
N THR A 382 7.50 8.99 2.78
CA THR A 382 6.78 8.42 1.65
C THR A 382 7.19 6.97 1.41
N GLN A 383 6.25 6.16 0.92
CA GLN A 383 6.48 4.78 0.48
C GLN A 383 5.61 4.45 -0.71
N VAL A 384 5.96 3.41 -1.44
CA VAL A 384 5.13 2.80 -2.47
C VAL A 384 4.34 1.63 -1.88
N ALA A 385 3.04 1.59 -2.10
CA ALA A 385 2.15 0.54 -1.61
C ALA A 385 1.13 0.07 -2.67
N SER A 386 0.67 -1.16 -2.53
CA SER A 386 -0.14 -1.88 -3.52
C SER A 386 -1.30 -2.63 -2.89
N GLY A 387 -2.36 -2.87 -3.67
CA GLY A 387 -3.50 -3.71 -3.28
C GLY A 387 -4.85 -3.00 -3.26
N SER A 388 -5.92 -3.80 -3.14
CA SER A 388 -7.31 -3.32 -3.18
C SER A 388 -7.66 -2.30 -2.09
N SER A 389 -6.94 -2.29 -0.97
CA SER A 389 -7.08 -1.26 0.07
C SER A 389 -6.83 0.16 -0.45
N TYR A 390 -5.92 0.33 -1.41
CA TYR A 390 -5.62 1.63 -2.02
C TYR A 390 -6.58 1.98 -3.17
N ALA A 391 -7.33 1.01 -3.70
CA ALA A 391 -8.41 1.28 -4.65
C ALA A 391 -9.58 2.03 -3.99
N VAL A 392 -9.84 1.77 -2.70
CA VAL A 392 -10.91 2.42 -1.91
C VAL A 392 -10.76 3.95 -1.84
N PRO A 393 -9.64 4.53 -1.33
CA PRO A 393 -9.49 5.98 -1.24
C PRO A 393 -9.51 6.66 -2.61
N ARG A 394 -9.02 6.00 -3.67
CA ARG A 394 -9.07 6.53 -5.04
C ARG A 394 -10.49 6.58 -5.60
N PHE A 395 -11.28 5.52 -5.39
CA PHE A 395 -12.69 5.53 -5.75
C PHE A 395 -13.47 6.57 -4.95
N LEU A 396 -13.18 6.74 -3.66
CA LEU A 396 -13.77 7.80 -2.84
C LEU A 396 -13.40 9.19 -3.36
N ALA A 397 -12.16 9.43 -3.76
CA ALA A 397 -11.75 10.70 -4.37
C ALA A 397 -12.52 10.99 -5.67
N LEU A 398 -12.70 9.98 -6.52
CA LEU A 398 -13.55 10.05 -7.71
C LEU A 398 -14.99 10.43 -7.34
N ALA A 399 -15.61 9.71 -6.40
CA ALA A 399 -16.96 9.96 -5.94
C ALA A 399 -17.12 11.36 -5.33
N ALA A 400 -16.17 11.80 -4.51
CA ALA A 400 -16.16 13.11 -3.85
C ALA A 400 -16.10 14.26 -4.86
N LYS A 401 -15.31 14.13 -5.92
CA LYS A 401 -15.22 15.15 -6.98
C LYS A 401 -16.51 15.22 -7.82
N ILE A 402 -17.17 14.09 -8.07
CA ILE A 402 -18.50 14.10 -8.73
C ILE A 402 -19.54 14.75 -7.81
N LEU A 403 -19.47 14.44 -6.51
CA LEU A 403 -20.36 14.99 -5.49
C LEU A 403 -20.18 16.49 -5.28
N GLN A 404 -18.94 16.98 -5.28
CA GLN A 404 -18.65 18.41 -5.17
C GLN A 404 -19.29 19.23 -6.30
N ARG A 405 -19.37 18.67 -7.51
CA ARG A 405 -20.01 19.34 -8.66
C ARG A 405 -21.54 19.32 -8.58
N ASN A 406 -22.11 18.30 -7.94
CA ASN A 406 -23.56 18.14 -7.75
C ASN A 406 -23.87 17.70 -6.30
N PRO A 407 -23.79 18.61 -5.31
CA PRO A 407 -23.86 18.23 -3.89
C PRO A 407 -25.19 17.64 -3.44
N GLU A 408 -26.28 17.98 -4.14
CA GLU A 408 -27.64 17.56 -3.82
C GLU A 408 -28.02 16.21 -4.47
N GLN A 409 -27.19 15.64 -5.35
CA GLN A 409 -27.53 14.38 -6.03
C GLN A 409 -27.62 13.23 -5.01
N SER A 410 -28.52 12.28 -5.18
CA SER A 410 -28.63 11.10 -4.30
C SER A 410 -27.47 10.11 -4.52
N THR A 411 -27.31 9.14 -3.62
CA THR A 411 -26.33 8.05 -3.79
C THR A 411 -26.56 7.28 -5.09
N ASP A 412 -27.82 6.99 -5.42
CA ASP A 412 -28.19 6.31 -6.66
C ASP A 412 -27.82 7.12 -7.91
N GLU A 413 -28.00 8.44 -7.87
CA GLU A 413 -27.63 9.33 -8.98
C GLU A 413 -26.12 9.39 -9.16
N LEU A 414 -25.37 9.46 -8.05
CA LEU A 414 -23.91 9.38 -8.06
C LEU A 414 -23.42 8.05 -8.66
N LEU A 415 -23.98 6.92 -8.23
CA LEU A 415 -23.63 5.60 -8.77
C LEU A 415 -23.94 5.49 -10.25
N LYS A 416 -25.11 5.99 -10.69
CA LYS A 416 -25.47 6.03 -12.12
C LYS A 416 -24.52 6.92 -12.92
N ALA A 417 -24.05 8.03 -12.36
CA ALA A 417 -23.09 8.91 -13.02
C ALA A 417 -21.73 8.22 -13.22
N ILE A 418 -21.26 7.47 -12.21
CA ILE A 418 -20.04 6.65 -12.31
C ILE A 418 -20.25 5.52 -13.33
N GLU A 419 -21.35 4.78 -13.23
CA GLU A 419 -21.66 3.66 -14.11
C GLU A 419 -21.73 4.07 -15.58
N ARG A 420 -22.45 5.15 -15.91
CA ARG A 420 -22.54 5.68 -17.28
C ARG A 420 -21.19 5.98 -17.91
N ARG A 421 -20.19 6.29 -17.10
CA ARG A 421 -18.87 6.70 -17.54
C ARG A 421 -17.87 5.55 -17.58
N PHE A 422 -17.95 4.65 -16.60
CA PHE A 422 -16.88 3.67 -16.35
C PHE A 422 -17.33 2.22 -16.45
N ALA A 423 -18.64 1.94 -16.55
CA ALA A 423 -19.13 0.59 -16.81
C ALA A 423 -18.97 0.23 -18.29
N ASP A 424 -17.71 0.07 -18.69
CA ASP A 424 -17.29 -0.17 -20.07
C ASP A 424 -17.22 -1.65 -20.44
N GLY A 425 -17.61 -2.55 -19.52
CA GLY A 425 -17.58 -4.00 -19.69
C GLY A 425 -16.18 -4.59 -19.82
N ARG A 426 -15.11 -3.80 -19.66
CA ARG A 426 -13.74 -4.34 -19.67
C ARG A 426 -13.47 -5.02 -18.34
N GLY A 427 -12.81 -6.18 -18.41
CA GLY A 427 -12.54 -6.99 -17.23
C GLY A 427 -13.76 -7.72 -16.67
N ILE A 428 -14.86 -7.83 -17.42
CA ILE A 428 -16.10 -8.47 -16.94
C ILE A 428 -15.93 -9.94 -16.54
N LYS A 429 -14.83 -10.58 -16.96
CA LYS A 429 -14.42 -11.91 -16.46
C LYS A 429 -14.00 -11.91 -14.98
N TYR A 430 -13.78 -10.74 -14.39
CA TYR A 430 -13.25 -10.56 -13.04
C TYR A 430 -14.13 -9.69 -12.15
N VAL A 431 -14.87 -8.73 -12.71
CA VAL A 431 -15.69 -7.75 -11.99
C VAL A 431 -17.01 -7.47 -12.71
N ASN A 432 -18.02 -6.96 -12.01
CA ASN A 432 -19.38 -6.77 -12.49
C ASN A 432 -19.52 -5.59 -13.47
N LYS A 433 -19.01 -4.41 -13.08
CA LYS A 433 -19.30 -3.14 -13.78
C LYS A 433 -18.23 -2.78 -14.78
N GLY A 434 -16.95 -2.94 -14.43
CA GLY A 434 -15.85 -2.82 -15.38
C GLY A 434 -14.63 -2.08 -14.86
N TYR A 435 -13.96 -1.37 -15.77
CA TYR A 435 -12.63 -0.83 -15.54
C TYR A 435 -12.58 0.70 -15.51
N ILE A 436 -12.27 1.29 -14.34
CA ILE A 436 -11.99 2.73 -14.22
C ILE A 436 -10.51 2.96 -14.55
N ALA A 437 -10.22 3.32 -15.79
CA ALA A 437 -8.83 3.48 -16.24
C ALA A 437 -8.09 4.64 -15.57
N ASP A 438 -8.76 5.78 -15.34
CA ASP A 438 -8.16 6.91 -14.65
C ASP A 438 -9.21 7.55 -13.73
N PRO A 439 -9.15 7.30 -12.41
CA PRO A 439 -10.11 7.87 -11.46
C PRO A 439 -9.91 9.38 -11.23
N LEU A 440 -8.77 9.96 -11.66
CA LEU A 440 -8.50 11.39 -11.52
C LEU A 440 -9.11 12.22 -12.66
N ALA A 441 -9.22 11.64 -13.85
CA ALA A 441 -9.72 12.31 -15.05
C ALA A 441 -11.27 12.36 -15.13
N ILE A 442 -11.92 13.08 -14.22
CA ILE A 442 -13.39 13.34 -14.25
C ILE A 442 -13.77 14.34 -15.35
N THR A 443 -12.85 15.16 -15.76
CA THR A 443 -12.92 15.79 -17.09
C THR A 443 -11.58 15.51 -17.72
N LEU A 444 -11.53 15.44 -19.05
CA LEU A 444 -10.23 15.43 -19.70
C LEU A 444 -9.50 16.69 -19.25
N PRO A 445 -8.30 16.56 -18.67
CA PRO A 445 -7.55 17.72 -18.21
C PRO A 445 -7.15 18.58 -19.41
N GLU A 446 -7.07 19.88 -19.19
CA GLU A 446 -6.41 20.76 -20.14
C GLU A 446 -4.91 20.54 -20.01
N ILE A 447 -4.25 20.34 -21.15
CA ILE A 447 -2.80 20.17 -21.24
C ILE A 447 -2.32 21.26 -22.18
N PRO A 448 -2.04 22.47 -21.67
CA PRO A 448 -1.64 23.58 -22.51
C PRO A 448 -0.25 23.32 -23.08
N MET A 449 -0.11 23.64 -24.36
CA MET A 449 1.18 23.69 -25.03
C MET A 449 1.92 24.92 -24.53
N VAL A 450 3.14 24.71 -24.02
CA VAL A 450 4.01 25.76 -23.51
C VAL A 450 4.88 26.29 -24.64
N ASP A 451 5.43 25.38 -25.44
CA ASP A 451 6.30 25.70 -26.57
C ASP A 451 6.23 24.61 -27.65
N GLU A 452 6.56 24.97 -28.88
CA GLU A 452 6.66 24.05 -30.02
C GLU A 452 7.74 24.52 -31.00
N TYR A 453 8.61 23.59 -31.42
CA TYR A 453 9.59 23.82 -32.47
C TYR A 453 9.72 22.62 -33.41
N GLU A 454 10.17 22.88 -34.65
CA GLU A 454 10.52 21.82 -35.59
C GLU A 454 12.01 21.49 -35.48
N TRP A 455 12.31 20.24 -35.16
CA TRP A 455 13.65 19.68 -35.17
C TRP A 455 13.95 19.02 -36.51
N ILE A 456 15.16 19.25 -37.03
CA ILE A 456 15.66 18.69 -38.28
C ILE A 456 17.06 18.12 -38.00
N ALA A 457 17.24 16.84 -38.25
CA ALA A 457 18.52 16.15 -38.12
C ALA A 457 19.55 16.66 -39.15
N ASP A 458 20.84 16.60 -38.76
CA ASP A 458 21.93 16.76 -39.72
C ASP A 458 21.92 15.66 -40.80
N GLU A 459 22.66 15.88 -41.88
CA GLU A 459 22.80 14.88 -42.94
C GLU A 459 23.62 13.66 -42.49
N PHE A 460 23.03 12.48 -42.64
CA PHE A 460 23.71 11.19 -42.40
C PHE A 460 24.01 10.45 -43.71
N PRO A 461 25.13 9.70 -43.78
CA PRO A 461 25.43 8.82 -44.90
C PRO A 461 24.31 7.80 -45.13
N GLN A 462 23.80 7.73 -46.36
CA GLN A 462 22.71 6.83 -46.70
C GLN A 462 23.23 5.49 -47.24
N PRO A 463 22.58 4.36 -46.91
CA PRO A 463 22.94 3.05 -47.46
C PRO A 463 22.72 3.02 -48.98
N ALA A 464 23.76 2.63 -49.72
CA ALA A 464 23.72 2.59 -51.17
C ALA A 464 22.67 1.58 -51.68
N GLY A 465 21.80 2.02 -52.60
CA GLY A 465 20.78 1.15 -53.23
C GLY A 465 19.58 0.83 -52.34
N VAL A 466 19.36 1.60 -51.27
CA VAL A 466 18.21 1.45 -50.36
C VAL A 466 17.35 2.72 -50.43
N ASP A 467 16.05 2.56 -50.67
CA ASP A 467 15.11 3.69 -50.69
C ASP A 467 14.98 4.31 -49.29
N LEU A 468 14.89 5.64 -49.23
CA LEU A 468 14.66 6.34 -47.98
C LEU A 468 13.19 6.19 -47.55
N LEU A 469 12.98 5.88 -46.27
CA LEU A 469 11.65 5.81 -45.67
C LEU A 469 11.51 6.90 -44.63
N ARG A 470 10.55 7.81 -44.83
CA ARG A 470 10.26 8.86 -43.86
C ARG A 470 9.42 8.28 -42.72
N VAL A 471 9.82 8.55 -41.49
CA VAL A 471 9.06 8.19 -40.28
C VAL A 471 8.42 9.46 -39.73
N PRO A 472 7.11 9.72 -39.95
CA PRO A 472 6.45 10.89 -39.40
C PRO A 472 6.30 10.76 -37.88
N LEU A 473 6.91 11.71 -37.15
CA LEU A 473 7.06 11.66 -35.70
C LEU A 473 6.62 12.96 -35.04
N ASP A 474 6.01 12.83 -33.87
CA ASP A 474 5.84 13.92 -32.90
C ASP A 474 6.63 13.56 -31.64
N ALA A 475 7.28 14.55 -31.03
CA ALA A 475 7.94 14.42 -29.74
C ALA A 475 7.19 15.28 -28.70
N LEU A 476 6.91 14.69 -27.54
CA LEU A 476 6.22 15.32 -26.44
C LEU A 476 7.15 15.38 -25.23
N VAL A 477 7.35 16.57 -24.69
CA VAL A 477 8.16 16.79 -23.48
C VAL A 477 7.23 17.14 -22.33
N LEU A 478 7.21 16.26 -21.31
CA LEU A 478 6.29 16.34 -20.16
C LEU A 478 6.90 17.01 -18.93
N ASP A 479 8.24 17.01 -18.85
CA ASP A 479 8.98 17.41 -17.66
C ASP A 479 10.13 18.35 -18.03
N ASP A 480 10.42 19.30 -17.15
CA ASP A 480 11.37 20.38 -17.42
C ASP A 480 12.83 19.92 -17.35
N ASP A 481 13.10 18.77 -16.71
CA ASP A 481 14.44 18.16 -16.67
C ASP A 481 14.90 17.64 -18.06
N TRP A 482 13.97 17.53 -19.02
CA TRP A 482 14.28 17.33 -20.43
C TRP A 482 14.52 18.67 -21.12
N GLU A 483 15.73 19.19 -20.96
CA GLU A 483 16.20 20.39 -21.67
C GLU A 483 16.22 20.17 -23.20
N ASP A 484 15.94 21.21 -23.99
CA ASP A 484 15.86 21.11 -25.46
C ASP A 484 17.16 20.55 -26.06
N GLU A 485 18.33 20.96 -25.55
CA GLU A 485 19.62 20.42 -26.00
C GLU A 485 19.75 18.91 -25.74
N ARG A 486 19.17 18.39 -24.65
CA ARG A 486 19.17 16.95 -24.32
C ARG A 486 18.26 16.19 -25.28
N VAL A 487 17.06 16.72 -25.53
CA VAL A 487 16.10 16.16 -26.49
C VAL A 487 16.69 16.13 -27.89
N ASP A 488 17.29 17.23 -28.34
CA ASP A 488 17.90 17.34 -29.66
C ASP A 488 19.09 16.39 -29.83
N ARG A 489 19.94 16.22 -28.81
CA ARG A 489 21.03 15.23 -28.82
C ARG A 489 20.50 13.81 -28.95
N ALA A 490 19.43 13.46 -28.22
CA ALA A 490 18.80 12.15 -28.30
C ALA A 490 18.29 11.87 -29.73
N LEU A 491 17.53 12.81 -30.29
CA LEU A 491 16.98 12.73 -31.64
C LEU A 491 18.09 12.62 -32.69
N GLN A 492 19.16 13.41 -32.55
CA GLN A 492 20.28 13.44 -33.48
C GLN A 492 21.03 12.10 -33.51
N GLN A 493 21.37 11.55 -32.34
CA GLN A 493 22.04 10.25 -32.27
C GLN A 493 21.14 9.12 -32.78
N ALA A 494 19.84 9.13 -32.43
CA ALA A 494 18.89 8.12 -32.89
C ALA A 494 18.69 8.16 -34.41
N ALA A 495 18.56 9.36 -35.00
CA ALA A 495 18.49 9.54 -36.45
C ALA A 495 19.75 8.99 -37.14
N GLY A 496 20.93 9.24 -36.58
CA GLY A 496 22.19 8.72 -37.11
C GLY A 496 22.24 7.19 -37.11
N ILE A 497 21.83 6.54 -36.02
CA ILE A 497 21.78 5.07 -35.92
C ILE A 497 20.77 4.51 -36.93
N LEU A 498 19.53 5.01 -36.94
CA LEU A 498 18.44 4.50 -37.78
C LEU A 498 18.66 4.78 -39.28
N SER A 499 19.46 5.79 -39.63
CA SER A 499 19.84 6.09 -41.03
C SER A 499 20.58 4.92 -41.71
N HIS A 500 21.24 4.03 -40.95
CA HIS A 500 21.86 2.82 -41.48
C HIS A 500 20.86 1.86 -42.15
N CYS A 501 19.58 1.93 -41.76
CA CYS A 501 18.49 1.21 -42.40
C CYS A 501 17.70 2.06 -43.42
N GLY A 502 18.16 3.28 -43.73
CA GLY A 502 17.51 4.22 -44.64
C GLY A 502 16.25 4.88 -44.06
N PHE A 503 16.11 4.94 -42.74
CA PHE A 503 15.03 5.71 -42.10
C PHE A 503 15.40 7.18 -41.99
N VAL A 504 14.42 8.07 -42.21
CA VAL A 504 14.57 9.52 -42.12
C VAL A 504 13.52 10.07 -41.15
N LEU A 505 13.97 10.72 -40.07
CA LEU A 505 13.06 11.23 -39.02
C LEU A 505 12.53 12.65 -39.32
N ASN A 506 13.17 13.37 -40.25
CA ASN A 506 12.91 14.80 -40.47
C ASN A 506 11.56 15.09 -41.14
N PRO A 507 10.87 16.19 -40.78
CA PRO A 507 11.03 16.96 -39.55
C PRO A 507 10.31 16.28 -38.38
N VAL A 508 10.78 16.52 -37.15
CA VAL A 508 10.09 16.14 -35.92
C VAL A 508 9.49 17.39 -35.29
N SER A 509 8.19 17.37 -34.98
CA SER A 509 7.55 18.45 -34.21
C SER A 509 7.72 18.14 -32.72
N VAL A 510 8.51 18.96 -32.02
CA VAL A 510 8.78 18.84 -30.58
C VAL A 510 7.85 19.78 -29.83
N LYS A 511 7.02 19.23 -28.94
CA LYS A 511 5.97 19.94 -28.21
C LYS A 511 6.23 19.82 -26.71
N ARG A 512 6.41 20.96 -26.04
CA ARG A 512 6.48 21.04 -24.58
C ARG A 512 5.10 21.34 -24.02
N VAL A 513 4.70 20.59 -23.00
CA VAL A 513 3.36 20.74 -22.41
C VAL A 513 3.44 20.91 -20.89
N ALA A 514 2.57 21.74 -20.34
CA ALA A 514 2.40 21.85 -18.90
C ALA A 514 1.35 20.80 -18.45
N ALA A 515 1.77 19.54 -18.38
CA ALA A 515 0.93 18.45 -17.93
C ALA A 515 0.76 18.47 -16.39
N PRO A 516 -0.42 18.11 -15.85
CA PRO A 516 -0.60 17.81 -14.43
C PRO A 516 0.44 16.78 -13.94
N ASP A 517 0.91 16.92 -12.70
CA ASP A 517 2.05 16.12 -12.19
C ASP A 517 1.86 14.60 -12.26
N TYR A 518 0.63 14.09 -12.14
CA TYR A 518 0.34 12.65 -12.24
C TYR A 518 0.34 12.11 -13.69
N LEU A 519 0.38 13.00 -14.69
CA LEU A 519 0.46 12.67 -16.11
C LEU A 519 1.89 12.76 -16.67
N LYS A 520 2.85 13.21 -15.86
CA LYS A 520 4.27 13.35 -16.26
C LYS A 520 5.03 12.03 -16.28
N ASP A 521 4.53 11.02 -15.57
CA ASP A 521 5.16 9.70 -15.50
C ASP A 521 4.49 8.72 -16.48
N LEU A 522 5.28 7.79 -17.01
CA LEU A 522 4.73 6.62 -17.69
C LEU A 522 3.96 5.77 -16.68
N SER A 523 2.70 5.48 -17.00
CA SER A 523 1.86 4.55 -16.25
C SER A 523 0.94 3.82 -17.22
N GLY A 524 0.40 2.66 -16.83
CA GLY A 524 -0.57 1.97 -17.69
C GLY A 524 -1.80 2.84 -18.01
N ASN A 525 -2.10 3.80 -17.14
CA ASN A 525 -3.46 4.25 -16.88
C ASN A 525 -3.61 5.76 -17.03
N ALA A 526 -2.79 6.56 -16.35
CA ALA A 526 -2.75 8.01 -16.53
C ALA A 526 -2.26 8.37 -17.96
N SER A 527 -1.34 7.57 -18.52
CA SER A 527 -0.89 7.73 -19.91
C SER A 527 -2.02 7.54 -20.92
N ARG A 528 -3.12 6.83 -20.59
CA ARG A 528 -4.31 6.81 -21.45
C ARG A 528 -4.94 8.19 -21.56
N THR A 529 -5.12 8.88 -20.44
CA THR A 529 -5.70 10.23 -20.41
C THR A 529 -4.83 11.19 -21.20
N LEU A 530 -3.51 11.16 -20.97
CA LEU A 530 -2.56 11.96 -21.75
C LEU A 530 -2.71 11.72 -23.26
N MET A 531 -2.62 10.47 -23.69
CA MET A 531 -2.70 10.12 -25.11
C MET A 531 -4.08 10.43 -25.71
N GLU A 532 -5.16 10.32 -24.94
CA GLU A 532 -6.50 10.71 -25.39
C GLU A 532 -6.64 12.22 -25.61
N VAL A 533 -6.13 13.03 -24.68
CA VAL A 533 -6.11 14.50 -24.82
C VAL A 533 -5.35 14.89 -26.08
N LEU A 534 -4.16 14.32 -26.30
CA LEU A 534 -3.30 14.64 -27.43
C LEU A 534 -3.85 14.14 -28.78
N ARG A 535 -4.47 12.96 -28.81
CA ARG A 535 -5.07 12.43 -30.05
C ARG A 535 -6.32 13.20 -30.47
N ARG A 536 -7.02 13.87 -29.55
CA ARG A 536 -8.17 14.73 -29.88
C ARG A 536 -7.75 16.04 -30.54
N THR A 537 -6.51 16.49 -30.35
CA THR A 537 -6.00 17.75 -30.90
C THR A 537 -5.30 17.59 -32.26
N GLY A 538 -5.01 16.36 -32.72
CA GLY A 538 -4.35 16.10 -34.01
C GLY A 538 -5.02 15.00 -34.85
N GLN A 539 -5.13 15.21 -36.18
CA GLN A 539 -5.81 14.28 -37.09
C GLN A 539 -4.92 13.17 -37.69
N ASN A 540 -3.59 13.21 -37.52
CA ASN A 540 -2.70 12.20 -38.06
C ASN A 540 -2.07 11.35 -36.95
N ARG A 541 -2.29 10.04 -37.02
CA ARG A 541 -1.69 9.05 -36.13
C ARG A 541 -0.20 8.90 -36.50
N ARG A 542 0.64 9.71 -35.87
CA ARG A 542 2.10 9.67 -35.97
C ARG A 542 2.68 8.76 -34.89
N LEU A 543 3.89 8.27 -35.09
CA LEU A 543 4.64 7.66 -34.00
C LEU A 543 4.97 8.77 -32.99
N THR A 544 4.69 8.54 -31.71
CA THR A 544 4.87 9.55 -30.66
C THR A 544 6.04 9.20 -29.76
N LEU A 545 7.03 10.08 -29.69
CA LEU A 545 8.09 10.03 -28.68
C LEU A 545 7.62 10.81 -27.46
N VAL A 546 7.78 10.24 -26.27
CA VAL A 546 7.37 10.87 -25.01
C VAL A 546 8.56 10.91 -24.06
N PHE A 547 9.00 12.11 -23.76
CA PHE A 547 10.03 12.40 -22.76
C PHE A 547 9.32 12.67 -21.43
N ALA A 548 9.22 11.61 -20.62
CA ALA A 548 8.52 11.56 -19.34
C ALA A 548 9.49 11.81 -18.18
N ARG A 549 8.94 12.15 -17.02
CA ARG A 549 9.73 12.32 -15.79
C ARG A 549 10.24 10.97 -15.28
N ASP A 550 9.34 10.05 -15.00
CA ASP A 550 9.65 8.71 -14.46
C ASP A 550 8.64 7.67 -14.95
N THR A 551 8.67 6.46 -14.40
CA THR A 551 7.71 5.38 -14.64
C THR A 551 7.17 4.78 -13.34
N THR A 552 5.86 4.58 -13.31
CA THR A 552 5.12 3.91 -12.22
C THR A 552 4.64 2.52 -12.61
N MET A 553 5.15 2.00 -13.74
CA MET A 553 4.91 0.63 -14.19
C MET A 553 5.55 -0.36 -13.22
N ALA A 554 4.99 -1.57 -13.14
CA ALA A 554 5.45 -2.64 -12.26
C ALA A 554 6.90 -3.06 -12.54
N THR A 555 7.29 -3.01 -13.81
CA THR A 555 8.69 -3.14 -14.22
C THR A 555 9.15 -1.76 -14.68
N GLN A 556 10.12 -1.21 -13.98
CA GLN A 556 10.66 0.11 -14.26
C GLN A 556 11.76 -0.02 -15.30
N PHE A 557 11.54 0.56 -16.47
CA PHE A 557 12.52 0.69 -17.53
C PHE A 557 12.77 2.17 -17.79
N ASP A 558 14.02 2.52 -18.06
CA ASP A 558 14.40 3.89 -18.36
C ASP A 558 13.90 4.33 -19.74
N GLY A 559 13.58 3.36 -20.61
CA GLY A 559 12.87 3.53 -21.88
C GLY A 559 11.95 2.35 -22.18
N GLU A 560 10.82 2.59 -22.85
CA GLU A 560 9.86 1.54 -23.20
C GLU A 560 9.19 1.79 -24.57
N ALA A 561 9.18 0.76 -25.42
CA ALA A 561 8.55 0.74 -26.73
C ALA A 561 7.17 0.05 -26.76
N PHE A 562 6.17 0.77 -27.26
CA PHE A 562 4.81 0.27 -27.40
C PHE A 562 4.44 0.05 -28.88
N GLY A 563 4.93 -1.06 -29.45
CA GLY A 563 4.54 -1.56 -30.76
C GLY A 563 3.14 -2.17 -30.80
N ARG A 564 2.65 -2.50 -32.00
CA ARG A 564 1.32 -3.12 -32.18
C ARG A 564 1.27 -4.57 -31.69
N ALA A 565 2.39 -5.29 -31.74
CA ALA A 565 2.50 -6.68 -31.33
C ALA A 565 2.38 -6.85 -29.81
N ASN A 566 3.05 -6.02 -29.03
CA ASN A 566 3.10 -6.09 -27.56
C ASN A 566 2.01 -5.26 -26.85
N THR A 567 1.23 -4.46 -27.61
CA THR A 567 0.30 -3.47 -27.02
C THR A 567 -1.15 -3.66 -27.49
N ARG A 568 -1.56 -4.88 -27.84
CA ARG A 568 -2.93 -5.19 -28.32
C ARG A 568 -4.02 -4.81 -27.33
N ASN A 569 -3.79 -5.04 -26.05
CA ASN A 569 -4.77 -4.77 -24.98
C ASN A 569 -4.68 -3.33 -24.42
N ARG A 570 -3.70 -2.54 -24.90
CA ARG A 570 -3.43 -1.15 -24.46
C ARG A 570 -3.34 -0.18 -25.65
N PRO A 571 -4.32 -0.14 -26.57
CA PRO A 571 -4.21 0.60 -27.83
C PRO A 571 -3.97 2.11 -27.69
N TRP A 572 -4.12 2.68 -26.50
CA TRP A 572 -3.75 4.06 -26.21
C TRP A 572 -2.24 4.30 -26.18
N LEU A 573 -1.42 3.29 -25.82
CA LEU A 573 0.04 3.37 -25.83
C LEU A 573 0.65 2.98 -27.19
N GLN A 574 -0.11 2.34 -28.09
CA GLN A 574 0.42 1.89 -29.38
C GLN A 574 1.06 3.02 -30.19
N ASP A 575 2.11 2.64 -30.92
CA ASP A 575 2.89 3.49 -31.79
C ASP A 575 3.58 4.63 -31.00
N SER A 576 4.07 4.32 -29.78
CA SER A 576 4.82 5.28 -28.96
C SER A 576 6.10 4.70 -28.36
N VAL A 577 7.04 5.58 -28.06
CA VAL A 577 8.28 5.33 -27.32
C VAL A 577 8.33 6.29 -26.15
N TRP A 578 8.64 5.79 -24.97
CA TRP A 578 8.76 6.57 -23.75
C TRP A 578 10.18 6.52 -23.23
N LEU A 579 10.73 7.66 -22.82
CA LEU A 579 12.01 7.76 -22.10
C LEU A 579 11.79 8.53 -20.79
N THR A 580 12.51 8.14 -19.75
CA THR A 580 12.43 8.74 -18.41
C THR A 580 13.70 9.56 -18.09
N ASN A 581 13.65 10.44 -17.08
CA ASN A 581 14.79 11.29 -16.73
C ASN A 581 16.05 10.51 -16.33
N VAL A 582 15.91 9.28 -15.83
CA VAL A 582 17.02 8.45 -15.34
C VAL A 582 17.87 7.83 -16.46
N VAL A 583 17.44 7.88 -17.71
CA VAL A 583 18.19 7.33 -18.85
C VAL A 583 19.55 8.02 -19.03
N THR A 584 20.61 7.23 -19.20
CA THR A 584 22.00 7.71 -19.26
C THR A 584 22.59 7.85 -20.68
N ASP A 585 22.07 7.08 -21.64
CA ASP A 585 22.46 7.13 -23.07
C ASP A 585 21.22 7.40 -23.94
N GLU A 586 20.58 8.56 -23.76
CA GLU A 586 19.24 8.84 -24.29
C GLU A 586 19.07 8.59 -25.78
N GLY A 587 20.08 8.93 -26.61
CA GLY A 587 19.99 8.73 -28.05
C GLY A 587 20.13 7.28 -28.49
N LEU A 588 20.92 6.49 -27.75
CA LEU A 588 21.02 5.04 -27.97
C LEU A 588 19.73 4.33 -27.54
N ALA A 589 19.24 4.64 -26.34
CA ALA A 589 17.98 4.12 -25.83
C ALA A 589 16.82 4.48 -26.76
N LEU A 590 16.75 5.73 -27.23
CA LEU A 590 15.74 6.16 -28.19
C LEU A 590 15.80 5.34 -29.48
N ALA A 591 16.99 5.13 -30.04
CA ALA A 591 17.16 4.33 -31.25
C ALA A 591 16.71 2.87 -31.05
N HIS A 592 17.06 2.28 -29.91
CA HIS A 592 16.69 0.92 -29.52
C HIS A 592 15.17 0.76 -29.43
N GLU A 593 14.51 1.62 -28.65
CA GLU A 593 13.06 1.59 -28.46
C GLU A 593 12.30 1.90 -29.77
N MET A 594 12.77 2.88 -30.54
CA MET A 594 12.20 3.15 -31.87
C MET A 594 12.31 1.94 -32.79
N PHE A 595 13.43 1.22 -32.76
CA PHE A 595 13.59 0.01 -33.56
C PHE A 595 12.58 -1.07 -33.18
N HIS A 596 12.31 -1.28 -31.88
CA HIS A 596 11.25 -2.19 -31.42
C HIS A 596 9.88 -1.84 -32.01
N VAL A 597 9.53 -0.55 -32.07
CA VAL A 597 8.26 -0.09 -32.67
C VAL A 597 8.25 -0.30 -34.19
N LEU A 598 9.31 0.12 -34.89
CA LEU A 598 9.42 0.02 -36.35
C LEU A 598 9.44 -1.43 -36.85
N ALA A 599 10.20 -2.30 -36.18
CA ALA A 599 10.24 -3.74 -36.46
C ALA A 599 9.02 -4.48 -35.90
N ASN A 600 8.24 -3.83 -35.02
CA ASN A 600 7.09 -4.43 -34.35
C ASN A 600 7.46 -5.79 -33.71
N SER A 601 8.63 -5.84 -33.06
CA SER A 601 9.21 -7.03 -32.41
C SER A 601 9.86 -6.62 -31.09
N GLY A 602 9.73 -7.47 -30.07
CA GLY A 602 10.45 -7.35 -28.79
C GLY A 602 11.71 -8.23 -28.72
N ASP A 603 12.13 -8.80 -29.85
CA ASP A 603 13.28 -9.70 -29.88
C ASP A 603 14.58 -8.92 -29.68
N HIS A 604 15.44 -9.45 -28.82
CA HIS A 604 16.80 -8.98 -28.62
C HIS A 604 17.79 -9.88 -29.37
N VAL A 605 18.92 -9.31 -29.77
CA VAL A 605 20.00 -9.97 -30.52
C VAL A 605 21.33 -9.66 -29.83
N ASP A 606 21.83 -10.61 -29.05
CA ASP A 606 23.10 -10.48 -28.31
C ASP A 606 24.31 -10.75 -29.20
N ASN A 607 24.54 -9.82 -30.12
CA ASN A 607 25.78 -9.75 -30.90
C ASN A 607 26.59 -8.51 -30.47
N PRO A 608 27.93 -8.56 -30.53
CA PRO A 608 28.76 -7.42 -30.18
C PRO A 608 28.36 -6.18 -30.97
N LYS A 609 28.17 -5.07 -30.25
CA LYS A 609 27.79 -3.75 -30.77
C LYS A 609 26.41 -3.69 -31.44
N ASN A 610 25.58 -4.73 -31.35
CA ASN A 610 24.24 -4.70 -31.93
C ASN A 610 23.34 -3.75 -31.13
N LEU A 611 22.58 -2.90 -31.83
CA LEU A 611 21.60 -2.00 -31.21
C LEU A 611 20.62 -2.77 -30.33
N MET A 612 20.17 -3.94 -30.78
CA MET A 612 19.14 -4.75 -30.10
C MET A 612 19.72 -5.73 -29.09
N SER A 613 20.93 -5.53 -28.58
CA SER A 613 21.41 -6.36 -27.45
C SER A 613 20.62 -6.04 -26.19
N GLU A 614 20.40 -7.05 -25.34
CA GLU A 614 19.70 -6.88 -24.05
C GLU A 614 20.42 -5.90 -23.11
N HIS A 615 21.75 -5.83 -23.21
CA HIS A 615 22.56 -4.89 -22.44
C HIS A 615 22.98 -3.74 -23.35
N THR A 616 22.19 -2.68 -23.40
CA THR A 616 22.55 -1.45 -24.11
C THR A 616 23.76 -0.79 -23.44
N SER A 617 24.90 -0.81 -24.13
CA SER A 617 26.10 -0.06 -23.76
C SER A 617 26.40 0.97 -24.86
N GLY A 618 27.08 2.07 -24.53
CA GLY A 618 27.34 3.19 -25.46
C GLY A 618 27.91 2.83 -26.85
N ASP A 619 28.48 1.63 -27.02
CA ASP A 619 29.03 1.14 -28.30
C ASP A 619 28.01 0.35 -29.16
N ASN A 620 26.80 0.08 -28.67
CA ASN A 620 25.80 -0.76 -29.32
C ASN A 620 25.00 -0.04 -30.42
N THR A 621 25.66 0.35 -31.51
CA THR A 621 25.05 1.19 -32.56
C THR A 621 24.74 0.44 -33.86
N ALA A 622 25.11 -0.83 -33.98
CA ALA A 622 25.03 -1.56 -35.25
C ALA A 622 23.66 -2.21 -35.49
N LEU A 623 23.15 -2.07 -36.72
CA LEU A 623 21.97 -2.77 -37.22
C LEU A 623 22.34 -3.65 -38.42
N PHE A 624 22.05 -4.94 -38.34
CA PHE A 624 22.41 -5.88 -39.42
C PHE A 624 21.41 -5.85 -40.58
N PRO A 625 21.81 -6.25 -41.81
CA PRO A 625 20.94 -6.20 -42.98
C PRO A 625 19.60 -6.91 -42.82
N GLY A 626 19.55 -8.02 -42.07
CA GLY A 626 18.30 -8.73 -41.77
C GLY A 626 17.36 -7.92 -40.86
N GLN A 627 17.91 -7.26 -39.84
CA GLN A 627 17.18 -6.37 -38.94
C GLN A 627 16.61 -5.17 -39.71
N CYS A 628 17.42 -4.53 -40.56
CA CYS A 628 16.94 -3.43 -41.40
C CYS A 628 15.81 -3.85 -42.35
N ARG A 629 15.92 -5.01 -43.02
CA ARG A 629 14.83 -5.50 -43.89
C ARG A 629 13.54 -5.70 -43.12
N LEU A 630 13.61 -6.39 -41.97
CA LEU A 630 12.45 -6.62 -41.11
C LEU A 630 11.81 -5.30 -40.66
N ALA A 631 12.61 -4.36 -40.14
CA ALA A 631 12.13 -3.08 -39.67
C ALA A 631 11.43 -2.28 -40.77
N ARG A 632 12.00 -2.23 -41.96
CA ARG A 632 11.43 -1.50 -43.11
C ARG A 632 10.10 -2.11 -43.56
N GLU A 633 10.06 -3.43 -43.74
CA GLU A 633 8.83 -4.15 -44.14
C GLU A 633 7.70 -3.95 -43.12
N LYS A 634 8.02 -4.01 -41.83
CA LYS A 634 7.05 -3.83 -40.74
C LYS A 634 6.61 -2.38 -40.58
N ALA A 635 7.52 -1.42 -40.69
CA ALA A 635 7.18 0.00 -40.64
C ALA A 635 6.24 0.40 -41.78
N GLN A 636 6.51 -0.04 -43.01
CA GLN A 636 5.64 0.26 -44.15
C GLN A 636 4.27 -0.44 -44.04
N SER A 637 4.26 -1.74 -43.70
CA SER A 637 2.99 -2.49 -43.55
C SER A 637 2.12 -1.97 -42.41
N ASN A 638 2.72 -1.37 -41.37
CA ASN A 638 2.02 -0.70 -40.30
C ASN A 638 1.73 0.78 -40.58
N SER A 639 2.14 1.32 -41.73
CA SER A 639 2.01 2.75 -42.07
C SER A 639 2.71 3.68 -41.06
N LEU A 640 3.79 3.20 -40.44
CA LEU A 640 4.68 3.98 -39.58
C LEU A 640 5.77 4.70 -40.37
N ALA A 641 6.04 4.26 -41.60
CA ALA A 641 6.98 4.90 -42.51
C ALA A 641 6.48 4.84 -43.95
N ASN A 642 6.81 5.85 -44.76
CA ASN A 642 6.40 5.94 -46.17
C ASN A 642 7.48 6.47 -47.11
#